data_AF-A0A537YD59-F1
#
_entry.id   AF-A0A537YD59-F1
#
_cell.length_a   1.000
_cell.length_b   1.000
_cell.length_c   1.000
_cell.angle_alpha   90.00
_cell.angle_beta   90.00
_cell.angle_gamma   90.00
#
_symmetry.space_group_name_H-M   'P 1'
#
loop_
_entity.id
_entity.type
_entity.pdbx_description
1 polymer ?
#
loop_
_entity_poly.entity_id
_entity_poly.type
_entity_poly.pdbx_seq_one_letter_code
_entity_poly.pdbx_strand_id
1 'polypeptide(L)'
;MQKDVPRQTVTRFCRMVSPTCSSGEHQVAFGRFGRVLGDRRRNDPYVNLALPRAAWPDAGGEAMFGKFGRIRTVTLTAGVLLATLGLNVVPKAPAETTPSPPPPTSFSFAGGGDMGYSPGAAATIKGIATAGVDFSLHFGDMAYDQIYPEQAWCDFIKDPQNGVGPNFPYEVVAGGHDMGSGPGPAAQYRTVIDRYLPCVPDHMGSTGTYGKEYYFDHPAAAPLLRVIMISPSITMPDGTTYDYSPGTTHYQWLSDAIDGARAAGIRWVAVGMARDCVSAGEKSCEIGVDLFNLLVDKLVDLILEGHEHGYERSRQLATSAACPAIPVDQVNPACFADDGTTSTYTKGAGPIVVVSGTLGIALRPMNPQDTEAGDFVTLMGSNINPTHGFMKYTVTPERIQAQFVATTKGTFADQFSIVDPNPGAYTPPATYTPPTTAPAPAPVSGGPLTATLLPSGGSGRPGYWMLGGDGAVYPFGDAKSFGAASLAPGRSAVDVEPTPSGQGYWVLEDSGAVDAFGDAPGFGGVPAAVLVQGEVPTSLSATPTGQGYWVFTNKGRAVSFGDARFLGDVSSLTLSGPVLDSVATPSGQGYYMVASDGGIFAFGDARFAGSMGGRHLNAPVRSLVPDGDGSGYWLVASDGGIFAFDAPFKGSMGGVALARPVTGMVRYGDGYLMVGEDGGIFDFSNLPFAGSLGGNPPARPIVSVAALP
;
A
#
# COMPACT_ATOMS: atom_id res chain seq x y z
N MET A 1 23.86 -4.08 55.78
CA MET A 1 24.02 -4.71 54.45
C MET A 1 23.27 -3.80 53.48
N GLN A 2 23.87 -2.74 52.88
CA GLN A 2 24.72 -2.76 51.67
C GLN A 2 24.11 -3.69 50.60
N LYS A 3 23.71 -3.29 49.39
CA LYS A 3 24.14 -2.24 48.44
C LYS A 3 23.05 -2.12 47.34
N ASP A 4 22.68 -0.91 46.92
CA ASP A 4 23.02 -0.26 45.63
C ASP A 4 21.91 -0.38 44.55
N VAL A 5 21.34 0.77 44.18
CA VAL A 5 20.57 1.02 42.95
C VAL A 5 21.24 2.22 42.26
N PRO A 6 21.70 2.13 40.99
CA PRO A 6 22.27 3.28 40.29
C PRO A 6 21.20 4.09 39.53
N ARG A 7 21.43 5.41 39.52
CA ARG A 7 20.63 6.45 38.87
C ARG A 7 20.85 6.49 37.35
N GLN A 8 19.77 6.82 36.64
CA GLN A 8 19.74 7.27 35.25
C GLN A 8 20.41 8.64 35.08
N THR A 9 21.04 8.85 33.92
CA THR A 9 21.58 10.14 33.46
C THR A 9 20.88 10.55 32.17
N VAL A 10 20.17 11.69 32.17
CA VAL A 10 19.74 12.40 30.94
C VAL A 10 19.70 13.90 31.23
N THR A 11 20.43 14.71 30.46
CA THR A 11 20.11 16.12 30.09
C THR A 11 21.21 16.61 29.12
N ARG A 12 21.05 17.45 28.08
CA ARG A 12 19.94 18.00 27.27
C ARG A 12 20.59 18.80 26.11
N PHE A 13 19.94 18.80 24.93
CA PHE A 13 19.69 19.85 23.91
C PHE A 13 20.59 21.12 23.70
N CYS A 14 20.96 21.30 22.40
CA CYS A 14 20.83 22.47 21.49
C CYS A 14 21.96 23.50 21.19
N ARG A 15 22.37 23.52 19.87
CA ARG A 15 22.52 24.64 18.86
C ARG A 15 23.30 25.92 19.25
N MET A 16 24.10 26.63 18.42
CA MET A 16 24.52 26.71 16.99
C MET A 16 25.59 27.87 16.97
N VAL A 17 26.76 27.88 16.30
CA VAL A 17 27.13 28.43 14.95
C VAL A 17 28.68 28.65 14.98
N SER A 18 29.40 28.35 13.87
CA SER A 18 30.87 28.40 13.59
C SER A 18 31.55 29.80 13.62
N PRO A 19 32.85 30.03 13.24
CA PRO A 19 34.02 29.16 12.95
C PRO A 19 35.41 29.61 13.55
N THR A 20 36.45 28.78 13.33
CA THR A 20 37.93 29.07 13.20
C THR A 20 38.87 29.37 14.39
N CYS A 21 40.00 28.65 14.36
CA CYS A 21 41.39 28.94 14.79
C CYS A 21 41.88 28.83 16.25
N SER A 22 42.67 27.76 16.45
CA SER A 22 44.01 27.64 17.08
C SER A 22 44.34 28.15 18.49
N SER A 23 44.83 27.18 19.28
CA SER A 23 45.98 27.23 20.22
C SER A 23 45.95 28.13 21.45
N GLY A 24 46.26 27.53 22.61
CA GLY A 24 46.96 28.22 23.70
C GLY A 24 46.39 28.03 25.10
N GLU A 25 46.95 27.05 25.81
CA GLU A 25 47.50 27.17 27.18
C GLU A 25 46.73 27.86 28.34
N HIS A 26 46.54 27.04 29.39
CA HIS A 26 46.88 27.29 30.80
C HIS A 26 46.00 28.16 31.73
N GLN A 27 45.81 27.56 32.94
CA GLN A 27 45.64 28.14 34.29
C GLN A 27 44.19 28.39 34.76
N VAL A 28 43.61 27.54 35.63
CA VAL A 28 43.81 27.38 37.10
C VAL A 28 43.01 28.41 37.93
N ALA A 29 41.85 27.92 38.40
CA ALA A 29 41.45 27.74 39.80
C ALA A 29 40.82 28.87 40.66
N PHE A 30 40.00 28.33 41.59
CA PHE A 30 39.41 28.85 42.83
C PHE A 30 38.30 29.91 42.67
N GLY A 31 37.12 29.78 43.27
CA GLY A 31 36.65 28.90 44.35
C GLY A 31 35.90 29.72 45.41
N ARG A 32 34.86 29.09 45.99
CA ARG A 32 34.12 29.46 47.23
C ARG A 32 33.10 30.60 47.15
N PHE A 33 32.00 30.62 47.91
CA PHE A 33 31.12 29.65 48.59
C PHE A 33 30.07 30.52 49.33
N GLY A 34 28.84 30.02 49.51
CA GLY A 34 27.89 30.48 50.56
C GLY A 34 26.74 31.36 50.06
N ARG A 35 25.53 30.80 49.85
CA ARG A 35 24.39 30.69 50.82
C ARG A 35 23.91 32.04 51.38
N VAL A 36 22.62 32.36 51.19
CA VAL A 36 21.50 32.17 52.15
C VAL A 36 20.17 32.57 51.48
N LEU A 37 19.09 31.93 51.96
CA LEU A 37 17.69 31.88 51.52
C LEU A 37 16.82 33.11 51.87
N GLY A 38 15.64 33.16 51.21
CA GLY A 38 14.38 33.75 51.69
C GLY A 38 14.02 35.09 51.03
N ASP A 39 12.76 35.46 50.74
CA ASP A 39 11.43 34.90 50.95
C ASP A 39 10.42 35.74 50.11
N ARG A 40 9.24 35.16 49.87
CA ARG A 40 7.96 35.61 49.27
C ARG A 40 7.65 37.11 49.03
N ARG A 41 6.90 37.37 47.93
CA ARG A 41 5.55 38.01 47.82
C ARG A 41 5.21 38.29 46.32
N ARG A 42 4.15 37.76 45.69
CA ARG A 42 2.68 38.05 45.67
C ARG A 42 2.23 39.45 45.17
N ASN A 43 1.40 39.38 44.11
CA ASN A 43 0.20 40.16 43.72
C ASN A 43 0.29 41.55 43.04
N ASP A 44 -0.16 41.59 41.76
CA ASP A 44 -1.18 42.44 41.06
C ASP A 44 -1.82 43.64 41.79
N PRO A 45 -2.50 44.65 41.14
CA PRO A 45 -3.13 44.66 39.77
C PRO A 45 -3.23 46.04 38.99
N TYR A 46 -3.85 46.01 37.78
CA TYR A 46 -4.64 47.02 36.98
C TYR A 46 -4.36 48.55 37.00
N VAL A 47 -4.36 49.20 35.81
CA VAL A 47 -5.24 50.33 35.34
C VAL A 47 -4.66 51.12 34.14
N ASN A 48 -5.55 51.48 33.19
CA ASN A 48 -5.44 52.36 32.00
C ASN A 48 -4.87 53.79 32.24
N LEU A 49 -4.22 54.41 31.23
CA LEU A 49 -4.73 55.57 30.44
C LEU A 49 -3.66 56.27 29.55
N ALA A 50 -4.14 56.73 28.38
CA ALA A 50 -3.81 58.00 27.67
C ALA A 50 -2.64 58.13 26.67
N LEU A 51 -3.05 58.50 25.44
CA LEU A 51 -2.41 59.23 24.32
C LEU A 51 -1.65 60.53 24.72
N PRO A 52 -0.74 61.14 23.89
CA PRO A 52 -1.12 61.88 22.65
C PRO A 52 -0.10 62.08 21.49
N ARG A 53 -0.70 62.16 20.27
CA ARG A 53 -0.58 63.13 19.13
C ARG A 53 0.71 63.42 18.33
N ALA A 54 0.43 63.63 17.02
CA ALA A 54 1.03 64.50 15.97
C ALA A 54 2.04 63.84 15.00
N ALA A 55 2.07 64.05 13.67
CA ALA A 55 1.27 64.80 12.68
C ALA A 55 1.77 64.51 11.23
N TRP A 56 0.85 64.24 10.28
CA TRP A 56 0.70 64.60 8.82
C TRP A 56 1.89 64.63 7.81
N PRO A 57 1.68 64.61 6.45
CA PRO A 57 0.42 64.71 5.68
C PRO A 57 0.17 63.76 4.46
N ASP A 58 -1.13 63.63 4.17
CA ASP A 58 -1.94 63.44 2.95
C ASP A 58 -1.40 63.49 1.51
N ALA A 59 -1.95 62.57 0.69
CA ALA A 59 -2.84 62.81 -0.48
C ALA A 59 -3.52 61.44 -0.82
N GLY A 60 -4.82 61.22 -1.07
CA GLY A 60 -5.98 62.06 -1.35
C GLY A 60 -6.67 61.59 -2.63
N GLY A 61 -7.77 60.80 -2.54
CA GLY A 61 -8.71 60.58 -3.66
C GLY A 61 -9.41 59.21 -3.74
N GLU A 62 -10.50 59.03 -2.97
CA GLU A 62 -11.45 57.90 -3.06
C GLU A 62 -12.60 58.13 -4.04
N ALA A 63 -13.19 57.01 -4.50
CA ALA A 63 -14.40 56.90 -5.30
C ALA A 63 -15.68 56.96 -4.44
N MET A 64 -16.75 57.52 -4.99
CA MET A 64 -18.07 57.67 -4.36
C MET A 64 -19.11 56.70 -4.96
N PHE A 65 -19.77 55.91 -4.11
CA PHE A 65 -21.02 55.20 -4.41
C PHE A 65 -22.23 56.07 -4.02
N GLY A 66 -23.23 56.16 -4.91
CA GLY A 66 -24.47 56.92 -4.73
C GLY A 66 -25.73 56.03 -4.84
N LYS A 67 -26.71 56.35 -3.99
CA LYS A 67 -27.91 55.60 -3.61
C LYS A 67 -29.04 55.48 -4.65
N PHE A 68 -29.88 54.47 -4.40
CA PHE A 68 -31.17 54.10 -5.00
C PHE A 68 -32.20 55.22 -5.21
N GLY A 69 -32.91 55.15 -6.34
CA GLY A 69 -34.18 55.82 -6.63
C GLY A 69 -35.14 54.86 -7.37
N ARG A 70 -36.44 54.98 -7.11
CA ARG A 70 -37.51 54.01 -7.45
C ARG A 70 -38.49 54.64 -8.48
N ILE A 71 -39.16 53.76 -9.25
CA ILE A 71 -40.43 53.91 -10.01
C ILE A 71 -40.38 54.56 -11.42
N ARG A 72 -40.63 53.77 -12.49
CA ARG A 72 -41.91 53.71 -13.26
C ARG A 72 -41.82 52.80 -14.49
N THR A 73 -42.76 51.86 -14.55
CA THR A 73 -43.07 50.94 -15.63
C THR A 73 -43.59 51.69 -16.86
N VAL A 74 -43.05 51.38 -18.06
CA VAL A 74 -43.63 51.79 -19.34
C VAL A 74 -43.82 50.54 -20.19
N THR A 75 -45.09 50.23 -20.46
CA THR A 75 -45.55 49.14 -21.32
C THR A 75 -45.50 49.63 -22.77
N LEU A 76 -44.75 48.95 -23.64
CA LEU A 76 -44.70 49.21 -25.08
C LEU A 76 -45.50 48.14 -25.82
N THR A 77 -46.70 48.52 -26.25
CA THR A 77 -47.44 47.85 -27.33
C THR A 77 -47.06 48.50 -28.66
N ALA A 78 -46.60 47.71 -29.63
CA ALA A 78 -46.47 48.16 -31.02
C ALA A 78 -47.05 47.09 -31.94
N GLY A 79 -48.00 47.53 -32.77
CA GLY A 79 -48.82 46.69 -33.62
C GLY A 79 -48.11 46.24 -34.89
N VAL A 80 -48.63 45.13 -35.41
CA VAL A 80 -48.29 44.49 -36.67
C VAL A 80 -48.66 45.41 -37.83
N LEU A 81 -47.69 45.68 -38.71
CA LEU A 81 -47.94 46.16 -40.07
C LEU A 81 -47.21 45.25 -41.06
N LEU A 82 -47.97 44.43 -41.79
CA LEU A 82 -47.48 43.64 -42.91
C LEU A 82 -47.25 44.56 -44.11
N ALA A 83 -46.00 44.66 -44.57
CA ALA A 83 -45.68 45.13 -45.91
C ALA A 83 -44.80 44.07 -46.60
N THR A 84 -45.37 43.40 -47.60
CA THR A 84 -44.75 42.36 -48.41
C THR A 84 -43.80 42.98 -49.44
N LEU A 85 -42.50 42.92 -49.16
CA LEU A 85 -41.43 43.12 -50.15
C LEU A 85 -40.78 41.76 -50.43
N GLY A 86 -41.02 41.25 -51.63
CA GLY A 86 -40.39 40.03 -52.15
C GLY A 86 -38.90 40.26 -52.39
N LEU A 87 -38.08 39.85 -51.42
CA LEU A 87 -36.65 39.66 -51.60
C LEU A 87 -36.42 38.20 -52.01
N ASN A 88 -35.88 38.01 -53.22
CA ASN A 88 -35.35 36.75 -53.69
C ASN A 88 -34.24 36.30 -52.73
N VAL A 89 -34.55 35.34 -51.87
CA VAL A 89 -33.55 34.60 -51.09
C VAL A 89 -32.83 33.68 -52.08
N VAL A 90 -31.67 34.10 -52.55
CA VAL A 90 -30.69 33.18 -53.13
C VAL A 90 -30.27 32.25 -51.98
N PRO A 91 -30.41 30.91 -52.10
CA PRO A 91 -29.92 30.02 -51.06
C PRO A 91 -28.41 30.23 -50.94
N LYS A 92 -27.97 30.68 -49.77
CA LYS A 92 -26.55 30.72 -49.42
C LYS A 92 -26.03 29.29 -49.59
N ALA A 93 -25.08 29.10 -50.50
CA ALA A 93 -24.37 27.85 -50.65
C ALA A 93 -23.92 27.37 -49.26
N PRO A 94 -23.96 26.05 -48.97
CA PRO A 94 -23.45 25.54 -47.71
C PRO A 94 -22.04 26.08 -47.55
N ALA A 95 -21.74 26.70 -46.41
CA ALA A 95 -20.37 27.03 -46.09
C ALA A 95 -19.59 25.72 -46.18
N GLU A 96 -18.64 25.64 -47.11
CA GLU A 96 -17.65 24.57 -47.10
C GLU A 96 -17.03 24.61 -45.70
N THR A 97 -17.36 23.60 -44.91
CA THR A 97 -16.66 23.31 -43.66
C THR A 97 -15.23 23.01 -44.09
N THR A 98 -14.36 24.02 -44.01
CA THR A 98 -12.92 23.79 -43.99
C THR A 98 -12.68 22.66 -43.01
N PRO A 99 -12.11 21.52 -43.42
CA PRO A 99 -11.87 20.41 -42.50
C PRO A 99 -11.06 20.98 -41.34
N SER A 100 -11.52 20.71 -40.10
CA SER A 100 -10.72 21.01 -38.91
C SER A 100 -9.30 20.50 -39.15
N PRO A 101 -8.26 21.26 -38.77
CA PRO A 101 -6.90 20.77 -38.87
C PRO A 101 -6.84 19.37 -38.24
N PRO A 102 -6.12 18.42 -38.87
CA PRO A 102 -6.03 17.07 -38.31
C PRO A 102 -5.57 17.20 -36.85
N PRO A 103 -6.17 16.44 -35.93
CA PRO A 103 -5.84 16.52 -34.52
C PRO A 103 -4.33 16.32 -34.33
N PRO A 104 -3.72 17.00 -33.35
CA PRO A 104 -2.28 16.96 -33.15
C PRO A 104 -1.82 15.51 -33.02
N THR A 105 -0.86 15.12 -33.85
CA THR A 105 -0.27 13.77 -33.85
C THR A 105 0.76 13.61 -32.73
N SER A 106 0.92 14.61 -31.87
CA SER A 106 1.80 14.57 -30.72
C SER A 106 1.37 15.57 -29.66
N PHE A 107 1.59 15.24 -28.39
CA PHE A 107 1.42 16.16 -27.26
C PHE A 107 2.48 15.83 -26.19
N SER A 108 2.58 16.65 -25.15
CA SER A 108 3.43 16.40 -24.00
C SER A 108 2.70 16.65 -22.68
N PHE A 109 3.06 15.92 -21.63
CA PHE A 109 2.56 16.18 -20.28
C PHE A 109 3.68 16.10 -19.25
N ALA A 110 3.49 16.79 -18.13
CA ALA A 110 4.33 16.68 -16.95
C ALA A 110 3.73 15.70 -15.93
N GLY A 111 4.54 15.05 -15.10
CA GLY A 111 4.10 14.14 -14.04
C GLY A 111 5.03 14.13 -12.83
N GLY A 112 4.45 13.96 -11.64
CA GLY A 112 5.13 13.73 -10.38
C GLY A 112 4.18 13.87 -9.18
N GLY A 113 4.66 13.53 -7.99
CA GLY A 113 3.93 13.68 -6.72
C GLY A 113 4.73 14.47 -5.68
N ASP A 114 4.11 14.68 -4.52
CA ASP A 114 4.80 15.08 -3.30
C ASP A 114 5.41 16.51 -3.35
N MET A 115 4.56 17.49 -3.63
CA MET A 115 5.03 18.86 -3.84
C MET A 115 5.26 19.62 -2.54
N GLY A 116 4.30 19.57 -1.61
CA GLY A 116 4.29 20.46 -0.45
C GLY A 116 4.31 21.94 -0.84
N TYR A 117 5.01 22.74 -0.05
CA TYR A 117 5.26 24.16 -0.27
C TYR A 117 6.68 24.53 0.17
N SER A 118 7.60 24.55 -0.80
CA SER A 118 9.03 24.78 -0.59
C SER A 118 9.65 25.57 -1.75
N PRO A 119 10.89 26.08 -1.61
CA PRO A 119 11.64 26.62 -2.75
C PRO A 119 11.84 25.60 -3.90
N GLY A 120 11.93 24.31 -3.57
CA GLY A 120 11.99 23.23 -4.55
C GLY A 120 10.68 23.10 -5.32
N ALA A 121 9.54 23.11 -4.61
CA ALA A 121 8.22 23.13 -5.22
C ALA A 121 8.05 24.33 -6.17
N ALA A 122 8.49 25.53 -5.73
CA ALA A 122 8.41 26.75 -6.54
C ALA A 122 9.27 26.67 -7.81
N ALA A 123 10.45 26.06 -7.72
CA ALA A 123 11.29 25.82 -8.89
C ALA A 123 10.67 24.78 -9.83
N THR A 124 10.07 23.72 -9.29
CA THR A 124 9.41 22.67 -10.06
C THR A 124 8.20 23.18 -10.84
N ILE A 125 7.28 23.91 -10.19
CA ILE A 125 6.09 24.42 -10.88
C ILE A 125 6.45 25.42 -11.98
N LYS A 126 7.45 26.27 -11.75
CA LYS A 126 8.01 27.16 -12.78
C LYS A 126 8.68 26.38 -13.92
N GLY A 127 9.35 25.27 -13.59
CA GLY A 127 9.90 24.33 -14.56
C GLY A 127 8.80 23.77 -15.47
N ILE A 128 7.70 23.26 -14.89
CA ILE A 128 6.54 22.76 -15.64
C ILE A 128 5.98 23.85 -16.57
N ALA A 129 5.78 25.07 -16.05
CA ALA A 129 5.24 26.20 -16.82
C ALA A 129 6.09 26.58 -18.05
N THR A 130 7.40 26.31 -18.00
CA THR A 130 8.34 26.66 -19.08
C THR A 130 8.72 25.47 -19.97
N ALA A 131 8.27 24.26 -19.62
CA ALA A 131 8.64 23.03 -20.33
C ALA A 131 7.87 22.80 -21.63
N GLY A 132 6.86 23.62 -21.92
CA GLY A 132 6.00 23.45 -23.09
C GLY A 132 5.27 22.11 -23.09
N VAL A 133 4.69 21.76 -21.93
CA VAL A 133 3.76 20.63 -21.78
C VAL A 133 2.32 21.13 -21.94
N ASP A 134 1.42 20.26 -22.37
CA ASP A 134 0.00 20.56 -22.60
C ASP A 134 -0.83 20.46 -21.32
N PHE A 135 -0.42 19.60 -20.39
CA PHE A 135 -1.02 19.44 -19.06
C PHE A 135 -0.01 18.84 -18.06
N SER A 136 -0.37 18.82 -16.78
CA SER A 136 0.40 18.15 -15.72
C SER A 136 -0.48 17.19 -14.92
N LEU A 137 0.08 16.05 -14.54
CA LEU A 137 -0.50 15.09 -13.61
C LEU A 137 0.20 15.21 -12.24
N HIS A 138 -0.59 15.21 -11.18
CA HIS A 138 -0.10 15.24 -9.80
C HIS A 138 -0.53 13.99 -9.05
N PHE A 139 0.45 13.20 -8.60
CA PHE A 139 0.28 11.88 -8.01
C PHE A 139 0.02 11.94 -6.50
N GLY A 140 -0.86 12.84 -6.05
CA GLY A 140 -1.18 13.01 -4.62
C GLY A 140 -0.10 13.64 -3.75
N ASP A 141 -0.46 13.79 -2.48
CA ASP A 141 0.34 14.42 -1.42
C ASP A 141 0.66 15.89 -1.75
N MET A 142 -0.40 16.70 -1.86
CA MET A 142 -0.35 18.06 -2.42
C MET A 142 0.45 19.01 -1.55
N ALA A 143 -0.09 19.39 -0.37
CA ALA A 143 0.44 20.52 0.40
C ALA A 143 1.15 20.12 1.70
N TYR A 144 0.99 18.88 2.20
CA TYR A 144 1.61 18.43 3.46
C TYR A 144 1.31 19.34 4.66
N ASP A 145 0.15 20.01 4.69
CA ASP A 145 -0.18 21.10 5.64
C ASP A 145 0.82 22.27 5.68
N GLN A 146 1.78 22.34 4.75
CA GLN A 146 2.80 23.39 4.70
C GLN A 146 2.23 24.72 4.22
N ILE A 147 1.14 24.67 3.47
CA ILE A 147 0.34 25.83 3.06
C ILE A 147 -1.14 25.46 3.09
N TYR A 148 -1.95 26.31 3.73
CA TYR A 148 -3.40 26.13 3.87
C TYR A 148 -4.10 27.50 3.99
N PRO A 149 -5.41 27.62 3.70
CA PRO A 149 -6.30 26.57 3.20
C PRO A 149 -5.88 26.05 1.82
N GLU A 150 -6.45 24.95 1.35
CA GLU A 150 -6.13 24.28 0.08
C GLU A 150 -6.08 25.25 -1.12
N GLN A 151 -6.94 26.27 -1.10
CA GLN A 151 -6.92 27.37 -2.07
C GLN A 151 -5.56 28.08 -2.17
N ALA A 152 -4.84 28.26 -1.08
CA ALA A 152 -3.52 28.91 -1.10
C ALA A 152 -2.47 28.05 -1.82
N TRP A 153 -2.59 26.72 -1.78
CA TRP A 153 -1.75 25.84 -2.59
C TRP A 153 -2.13 25.92 -4.07
N CYS A 154 -3.44 25.96 -4.37
CA CYS A 154 -3.93 26.19 -5.73
C CYS A 154 -3.45 27.53 -6.29
N ASP A 155 -3.52 28.61 -5.51
CA ASP A 155 -3.04 29.94 -5.92
C ASP A 155 -1.53 29.91 -6.18
N PHE A 156 -0.78 29.14 -5.38
CA PHE A 156 0.65 28.92 -5.59
C PHE A 156 0.94 28.20 -6.91
N ILE A 157 0.24 27.10 -7.23
CA ILE A 157 0.48 26.38 -8.48
C ILE A 157 -0.06 27.11 -9.71
N LYS A 158 -1.17 27.84 -9.58
CA LYS A 158 -1.84 28.57 -10.68
C LYS A 158 -1.39 30.02 -10.79
N ASP A 159 -0.39 30.46 -10.02
CA ASP A 159 0.13 31.84 -10.07
C ASP A 159 0.53 32.20 -11.51
N PRO A 160 0.03 33.31 -12.09
CA PRO A 160 0.31 33.66 -13.48
C PRO A 160 1.78 33.99 -13.80
N GLN A 161 2.59 34.31 -12.79
CA GLN A 161 3.99 34.74 -12.96
C GLN A 161 4.99 33.65 -12.58
N ASN A 162 4.66 32.84 -11.58
CA ASN A 162 5.55 31.90 -10.92
C ASN A 162 5.05 30.45 -10.95
N GLY A 163 3.77 30.24 -11.29
CA GLY A 163 3.15 28.94 -11.46
C GLY A 163 2.87 28.62 -12.93
N VAL A 164 2.00 27.63 -13.16
CA VAL A 164 1.56 27.23 -14.50
C VAL A 164 0.50 28.16 -15.10
N GLY A 165 -0.03 29.08 -14.29
CA GLY A 165 -1.09 30.00 -14.67
C GLY A 165 -2.50 29.41 -14.53
N PRO A 166 -3.54 30.27 -14.56
CA PRO A 166 -4.89 29.91 -14.12
C PRO A 166 -5.61 28.91 -15.04
N ASN A 167 -5.29 28.93 -16.34
CA ASN A 167 -5.98 28.12 -17.36
C ASN A 167 -5.20 26.87 -17.78
N PHE A 168 -4.07 26.57 -17.13
CA PHE A 168 -3.25 25.42 -17.48
C PHE A 168 -3.85 24.14 -16.88
N PRO A 169 -4.17 23.09 -17.66
CA PRO A 169 -4.74 21.86 -17.11
C PRO A 169 -3.77 21.18 -16.15
N TYR A 170 -4.20 21.05 -14.89
CA TYR A 170 -3.39 20.52 -13.80
C TYR A 170 -4.24 19.52 -13.03
N GLU A 171 -4.06 18.25 -13.38
CA GLU A 171 -4.92 17.16 -12.94
C GLU A 171 -4.34 16.51 -11.68
N VAL A 172 -5.21 16.18 -10.72
CA VAL A 172 -4.81 15.69 -9.40
C VAL A 172 -5.49 14.38 -9.06
N VAL A 173 -4.86 13.58 -8.19
CA VAL A 173 -5.46 12.42 -7.52
C VAL A 173 -5.07 12.47 -6.04
N ALA A 174 -5.88 11.89 -5.15
CA ALA A 174 -5.60 11.92 -3.72
C ALA A 174 -4.45 10.98 -3.33
N GLY A 175 -3.56 11.48 -2.47
CA GLY A 175 -2.57 10.73 -1.71
C GLY A 175 -2.91 10.65 -0.22
N GLY A 176 -2.03 10.04 0.58
CA GLY A 176 -2.24 9.84 2.02
C GLY A 176 -2.35 11.14 2.82
N HIS A 177 -1.75 12.23 2.34
CA HIS A 177 -1.74 13.54 2.98
C HIS A 177 -2.95 14.43 2.59
N ASP A 178 -3.85 13.93 1.75
CA ASP A 178 -4.99 14.70 1.22
C ASP A 178 -6.33 14.26 1.83
N MET A 179 -6.31 13.59 2.99
CA MET A 179 -7.51 12.93 3.55
C MET A 179 -8.12 13.66 4.76
N GLY A 180 -7.44 14.68 5.26
CA GLY A 180 -7.87 15.46 6.42
C GLY A 180 -8.01 14.66 7.71
N SER A 181 -8.72 15.27 8.66
CA SER A 181 -8.97 14.71 9.99
C SER A 181 -10.10 13.66 9.95
N GLY A 182 -9.77 12.37 10.01
CA GLY A 182 -10.77 11.33 10.33
C GLY A 182 -11.38 11.53 11.73
N PRO A 183 -12.55 10.92 12.05
CA PRO A 183 -13.20 11.07 13.34
C PRO A 183 -12.42 10.32 14.44
N GLY A 184 -11.46 10.99 15.08
CA GLY A 184 -10.72 10.48 16.24
C GLY A 184 -9.62 11.44 16.70
N PRO A 185 -9.09 11.29 17.93
CA PRO A 185 -8.07 12.21 18.49
C PRO A 185 -6.66 12.09 17.86
N ALA A 186 -6.54 11.41 16.71
CA ALA A 186 -5.31 11.18 15.96
C ALA A 186 -5.36 11.77 14.52
N ALA A 187 -6.04 12.89 14.31
CA ALA A 187 -5.99 13.61 13.04
C ALA A 187 -4.54 14.06 12.74
N GLN A 188 -3.87 13.45 11.76
CA GLN A 188 -2.48 13.78 11.40
C GLN A 188 -2.36 14.94 10.39
N TYR A 189 -3.34 15.15 9.51
CA TYR A 189 -3.30 16.20 8.47
C TYR A 189 -4.59 17.03 8.38
N ARG A 190 -4.47 18.29 7.95
CA ARG A 190 -5.56 19.29 7.88
C ARG A 190 -6.18 19.38 6.49
N THR A 191 -5.42 19.13 5.43
CA THR A 191 -5.88 19.28 4.05
C THR A 191 -6.72 18.10 3.55
N VAL A 192 -7.75 18.37 2.75
CA VAL A 192 -8.63 17.35 2.15
C VAL A 192 -8.76 17.51 0.63
N ILE A 193 -8.76 16.39 -0.10
CA ILE A 193 -8.84 16.33 -1.57
C ILE A 193 -10.00 17.14 -2.11
N ASP A 194 -11.19 17.01 -1.53
CA ASP A 194 -12.42 17.65 -2.00
C ASP A 194 -12.36 19.19 -1.99
N ARG A 195 -11.42 19.79 -1.22
CA ARG A 195 -11.20 21.25 -1.19
C ARG A 195 -10.19 21.74 -2.21
N TYR A 196 -9.39 20.86 -2.81
CA TYR A 196 -8.54 21.21 -3.96
C TYR A 196 -9.35 21.24 -5.26
N LEU A 197 -10.31 20.32 -5.44
CA LEU A 197 -10.99 20.12 -6.73
C LEU A 197 -11.61 21.40 -7.32
N PRO A 198 -12.28 22.28 -6.54
CA PRO A 198 -12.86 23.51 -7.10
C PRO A 198 -11.85 24.48 -7.72
N CYS A 199 -10.57 24.42 -7.31
CA CYS A 199 -9.51 25.31 -7.80
C CYS A 199 -8.59 24.67 -8.86
N VAL A 200 -8.88 23.45 -9.29
CA VAL A 200 -8.27 22.78 -10.46
C VAL A 200 -9.35 22.25 -11.43
N PRO A 201 -10.16 23.13 -12.05
CA PRO A 201 -11.45 22.77 -12.63
C PRO A 201 -11.42 22.18 -14.05
N ASP A 202 -10.27 22.12 -14.71
CA ASP A 202 -10.17 21.77 -16.13
C ASP A 202 -10.67 20.33 -16.39
N HIS A 203 -10.37 19.40 -15.49
CA HIS A 203 -10.82 17.99 -15.40
C HIS A 203 -10.66 17.16 -16.69
N MET A 204 -10.13 17.76 -17.76
CA MET A 204 -9.89 17.23 -19.10
C MET A 204 -11.02 16.38 -19.71
N GLY A 205 -12.28 16.65 -19.36
CA GLY A 205 -13.43 15.84 -19.81
C GLY A 205 -13.45 14.43 -19.20
N SER A 206 -12.92 14.28 -17.99
CA SER A 206 -12.78 13.00 -17.30
C SER A 206 -14.10 12.29 -17.03
N THR A 207 -14.00 10.96 -17.00
CA THR A 207 -15.05 10.03 -16.59
C THR A 207 -14.67 9.39 -15.26
N GLY A 208 -15.61 9.38 -14.31
CA GLY A 208 -15.39 8.86 -12.96
C GLY A 208 -15.55 9.95 -11.89
N THR A 209 -14.91 9.74 -10.74
CA THR A 209 -14.87 10.69 -9.63
C THR A 209 -13.52 11.41 -9.63
N TYR A 210 -13.50 12.62 -10.18
CA TYR A 210 -12.29 13.43 -10.29
C TYR A 210 -11.60 13.61 -8.94
N GLY A 211 -10.26 13.51 -8.92
CA GLY A 211 -9.45 13.54 -7.70
C GLY A 211 -9.37 12.22 -6.92
N LYS A 212 -10.11 11.17 -7.30
CA LYS A 212 -10.20 9.91 -6.54
C LYS A 212 -10.04 8.66 -7.41
N GLU A 213 -10.84 8.57 -8.46
CA GLU A 213 -10.85 7.46 -9.43
C GLU A 213 -11.47 7.96 -10.73
N TYR A 214 -10.66 8.27 -11.73
CA TYR A 214 -11.15 8.80 -13.00
C TYR A 214 -10.19 8.50 -14.15
N TYR A 215 -10.68 8.59 -15.38
CA TYR A 215 -9.83 8.58 -16.56
C TYR A 215 -10.23 9.67 -17.54
N PHE A 216 -9.30 10.06 -18.40
CA PHE A 216 -9.57 10.91 -19.55
C PHE A 216 -8.70 10.49 -20.73
N ASP A 217 -9.14 10.91 -21.92
CA ASP A 217 -8.53 10.56 -23.19
C ASP A 217 -7.93 11.81 -23.83
N HIS A 218 -6.67 11.74 -24.23
CA HIS A 218 -5.97 12.89 -24.79
C HIS A 218 -5.21 12.56 -26.09
N PRO A 219 -5.28 13.45 -27.11
CA PRO A 219 -6.23 14.56 -27.25
C PRO A 219 -7.69 14.08 -27.36
N ALA A 220 -8.66 14.79 -26.78
CA ALA A 220 -10.06 14.34 -26.74
C ALA A 220 -10.68 14.05 -28.13
N ALA A 221 -10.27 14.79 -29.16
CA ALA A 221 -10.80 14.63 -30.53
C ALA A 221 -10.23 13.41 -31.28
N ALA A 222 -9.02 12.97 -30.94
CA ALA A 222 -8.39 11.78 -31.49
C ALA A 222 -7.43 11.20 -30.44
N PRO A 223 -7.97 10.42 -29.49
CA PRO A 223 -7.19 9.95 -28.35
C PRO A 223 -5.98 9.12 -28.76
N LEU A 224 -4.81 9.55 -28.30
CA LEU A 224 -3.58 8.76 -28.38
C LEU A 224 -3.27 8.06 -27.07
N LEU A 225 -3.61 8.68 -25.94
CA LEU A 225 -3.35 8.18 -24.58
C LEU A 225 -4.66 8.20 -23.77
N ARG A 226 -4.93 7.10 -23.07
CA ARG A 226 -5.81 7.10 -21.90
C ARG A 226 -4.96 7.26 -20.65
N VAL A 227 -5.28 8.28 -19.86
CA VAL A 227 -4.73 8.45 -18.50
C VAL A 227 -5.80 8.01 -17.52
N ILE A 228 -5.45 7.09 -16.61
CA ILE A 228 -6.32 6.63 -15.52
C ILE A 228 -5.65 7.02 -14.21
N MET A 229 -6.36 7.71 -13.33
CA MET A 229 -5.87 8.22 -12.06
C MET A 229 -6.66 7.55 -10.94
N ILE A 230 -5.96 6.87 -10.02
CA ILE A 230 -6.58 6.08 -8.94
C ILE A 230 -5.96 6.39 -7.57
N SER A 231 -6.75 6.26 -6.51
CA SER A 231 -6.32 6.42 -5.11
C SER A 231 -6.40 5.08 -4.34
N PRO A 232 -5.58 4.07 -4.68
CA PRO A 232 -5.62 2.78 -4.02
C PRO A 232 -5.27 2.87 -2.55
N SER A 233 -5.90 2.03 -1.73
CA SER A 233 -5.62 1.88 -0.30
C SER A 233 -5.82 3.18 0.51
N ILE A 234 -6.58 4.13 -0.03
CA ILE A 234 -6.91 5.42 0.60
C ILE A 234 -8.40 5.44 0.95
N THR A 235 -8.71 5.82 2.20
CA THR A 235 -10.08 6.04 2.67
C THR A 235 -10.40 7.52 2.65
N MET A 236 -11.42 7.89 1.88
CA MET A 236 -11.90 9.25 1.69
C MET A 236 -12.52 9.84 2.97
N PRO A 237 -12.61 11.18 3.09
CA PRO A 237 -13.23 11.82 4.26
C PRO A 237 -14.70 11.43 4.44
N ASP A 238 -15.37 11.05 3.36
CA ASP A 238 -16.75 10.54 3.37
C ASP A 238 -16.85 9.06 3.79
N GLY A 239 -15.73 8.41 4.09
CA GLY A 239 -15.63 7.00 4.47
C GLY A 239 -15.52 6.03 3.29
N THR A 240 -15.52 6.51 2.05
CA THR A 240 -15.36 5.66 0.86
C THR A 240 -13.92 5.19 0.74
N THR A 241 -13.70 3.88 0.72
CA THR A 241 -12.39 3.29 0.42
C THR A 241 -12.36 2.84 -1.03
N TYR A 242 -11.38 3.33 -1.79
CA TYR A 242 -11.12 2.88 -3.16
C TYR A 242 -10.27 1.62 -3.11
N ASP A 243 -10.94 0.49 -2.87
CA ASP A 243 -10.34 -0.84 -2.75
C ASP A 243 -10.23 -1.50 -4.13
N TYR A 244 -9.01 -1.70 -4.61
CA TYR A 244 -8.71 -2.37 -5.87
C TYR A 244 -8.27 -3.84 -5.65
N SER A 245 -8.81 -4.51 -4.64
CA SER A 245 -8.62 -5.96 -4.51
C SER A 245 -9.44 -6.72 -5.56
N PRO A 246 -9.01 -7.90 -6.04
CA PRO A 246 -9.76 -8.68 -7.01
C PRO A 246 -11.22 -8.92 -6.58
N GLY A 247 -12.15 -8.70 -7.50
CA GLY A 247 -13.59 -8.88 -7.26
C GLY A 247 -14.31 -7.67 -6.67
N THR A 248 -13.60 -6.58 -6.34
CA THR A 248 -14.24 -5.33 -5.93
C THR A 248 -14.74 -4.52 -7.14
N THR A 249 -15.66 -3.59 -6.88
CA THR A 249 -16.19 -2.70 -7.91
C THR A 249 -15.10 -1.79 -8.50
N HIS A 250 -14.16 -1.30 -7.69
CA HIS A 250 -13.10 -0.41 -8.16
C HIS A 250 -12.01 -1.15 -8.94
N TYR A 251 -11.68 -2.40 -8.54
CA TYR A 251 -10.83 -3.28 -9.36
C TYR A 251 -11.45 -3.55 -10.73
N GLN A 252 -12.74 -3.90 -10.77
CA GLN A 252 -13.45 -4.11 -12.02
C GLN A 252 -13.52 -2.82 -12.85
N TRP A 253 -13.81 -1.68 -12.22
CA TRP A 253 -13.85 -0.38 -12.89
C TRP A 253 -12.52 -0.05 -13.56
N LEU A 254 -11.40 -0.25 -12.88
CA LEU A 254 -10.06 -0.02 -13.42
C LEU A 254 -9.76 -0.96 -14.60
N SER A 255 -10.04 -2.24 -14.42
CA SER A 255 -9.91 -3.26 -15.47
C SER A 255 -10.71 -2.88 -16.72
N ASP A 256 -11.97 -2.45 -16.53
CA ASP A 256 -12.86 -1.99 -17.61
C ASP A 256 -12.39 -0.68 -18.24
N ALA A 257 -11.80 0.24 -17.48
CA ALA A 257 -11.25 1.49 -18.01
C ALA A 257 -10.04 1.23 -18.93
N ILE A 258 -9.17 0.28 -18.56
CA ILE A 258 -8.03 -0.16 -19.38
C ILE A 258 -8.52 -0.87 -20.64
N ASP A 259 -9.41 -1.85 -20.52
CA ASP A 259 -9.93 -2.60 -21.66
C ASP A 259 -10.81 -1.73 -22.56
N GLY A 260 -11.53 -0.77 -21.99
CA GLY A 260 -12.27 0.23 -22.74
C GLY A 260 -11.37 1.12 -23.61
N ALA A 261 -10.12 1.37 -23.20
CA ALA A 261 -9.17 2.15 -23.99
C ALA A 261 -8.81 1.39 -25.27
N ARG A 262 -8.55 0.09 -25.09
CA ARG A 262 -8.27 -0.85 -26.18
C ARG A 262 -9.45 -1.00 -27.11
N ALA A 263 -10.64 -1.22 -26.58
CA ALA A 263 -11.86 -1.32 -27.38
C ALA A 263 -12.12 -0.05 -28.20
N ALA A 264 -11.74 1.13 -27.68
CA ALA A 264 -11.82 2.41 -28.37
C ALA A 264 -10.66 2.69 -29.34
N GLY A 265 -9.69 1.77 -29.48
CA GLY A 265 -8.54 1.96 -30.37
C GLY A 265 -7.50 2.94 -29.85
N ILE A 266 -7.55 3.30 -28.56
CA ILE A 266 -6.60 4.23 -27.94
C ILE A 266 -5.26 3.51 -27.81
N ARG A 267 -4.21 4.17 -28.29
CA ARG A 267 -2.92 3.52 -28.45
C ARG A 267 -2.23 3.27 -27.13
N TRP A 268 -2.10 4.30 -26.30
CA TRP A 268 -1.34 4.26 -25.07
C TRP A 268 -2.26 4.25 -23.84
N VAL A 269 -1.85 3.57 -22.78
CA VAL A 269 -2.52 3.58 -21.48
C VAL A 269 -1.49 3.87 -20.39
N ALA A 270 -1.75 4.89 -19.57
CA ALA A 270 -0.97 5.20 -18.38
C ALA A 270 -1.89 5.19 -17.16
N VAL A 271 -1.42 4.62 -16.06
CA VAL A 271 -2.13 4.61 -14.78
C VAL A 271 -1.28 5.35 -13.74
N GLY A 272 -1.85 6.38 -13.14
CA GLY A 272 -1.21 7.23 -12.14
C GLY A 272 -1.85 7.12 -10.76
N MET A 273 -1.03 7.08 -9.72
CA MET A 273 -1.46 6.97 -8.34
C MET A 273 -0.41 7.50 -7.37
N ALA A 274 -0.79 7.73 -6.12
CA ALA A 274 0.17 8.23 -5.13
C ALA A 274 1.12 7.15 -4.61
N ARG A 275 0.55 6.06 -4.09
CA ARG A 275 1.31 5.01 -3.39
C ARG A 275 2.07 4.10 -4.35
N ASP A 276 3.12 3.50 -3.81
CA ASP A 276 4.04 2.65 -4.56
C ASP A 276 3.69 1.16 -4.43
N CYS A 277 4.18 0.33 -5.36
CA CYS A 277 4.28 -1.11 -5.14
C CYS A 277 5.71 -1.60 -4.92
N VAL A 278 6.55 -1.46 -5.94
CA VAL A 278 7.98 -1.81 -5.87
C VAL A 278 8.77 -0.53 -5.66
N SER A 279 9.77 -0.53 -4.78
CA SER A 279 10.62 0.64 -4.53
C SER A 279 11.96 0.23 -3.91
N ALA A 280 13.04 0.88 -4.32
CA ALA A 280 14.33 0.82 -3.64
C ALA A 280 14.45 1.86 -2.51
N GLY A 281 13.36 2.52 -2.15
CA GLY A 281 13.27 3.55 -1.13
C GLY A 281 12.91 3.02 0.26
N GLU A 282 12.07 3.75 0.98
CA GLU A 282 11.49 3.34 2.27
C GLU A 282 10.06 2.78 2.14
N LYS A 283 9.42 2.90 0.96
CA LYS A 283 8.06 2.40 0.73
C LYS A 283 8.06 0.92 0.37
N SER A 284 6.99 0.26 0.82
CA SER A 284 6.65 -1.11 0.47
C SER A 284 5.41 -1.11 -0.42
N CYS A 285 4.94 -2.26 -0.87
CA CYS A 285 3.77 -2.30 -1.73
C CYS A 285 2.46 -1.94 -1.00
N GLU A 286 2.11 -0.67 -1.01
CA GLU A 286 0.92 -0.13 -0.34
C GLU A 286 -0.31 -0.09 -1.26
N ILE A 287 -0.14 -0.19 -2.58
CA ILE A 287 -1.25 -0.30 -3.55
C ILE A 287 -1.83 -1.72 -3.63
N GLY A 288 -1.08 -2.71 -3.16
CA GLY A 288 -1.41 -4.13 -3.22
C GLY A 288 -0.86 -4.82 -4.47
N VAL A 289 -0.33 -6.04 -4.28
CA VAL A 289 0.29 -6.84 -5.34
C VAL A 289 -0.67 -7.22 -6.46
N ASP A 290 -1.96 -7.39 -6.14
CA ASP A 290 -2.99 -7.74 -7.12
C ASP A 290 -3.31 -6.59 -8.07
N LEU A 291 -3.37 -5.37 -7.54
CA LEU A 291 -3.50 -4.17 -8.36
C LEU A 291 -2.26 -4.02 -9.24
N PHE A 292 -1.07 -4.13 -8.67
CA PHE A 292 0.16 -4.00 -9.45
C PHE A 292 0.26 -5.05 -10.57
N ASN A 293 -0.03 -6.32 -10.27
CA ASN A 293 -0.02 -7.38 -11.25
C ASN A 293 -1.18 -7.28 -12.24
N LEU A 294 -2.35 -6.75 -11.85
CA LEU A 294 -3.39 -6.39 -12.82
C LEU A 294 -2.84 -5.41 -13.86
N LEU A 295 -2.12 -4.36 -13.45
CA LEU A 295 -1.57 -3.38 -14.38
C LEU A 295 -0.51 -3.98 -15.32
N VAL A 296 0.32 -4.88 -14.81
CA VAL A 296 1.34 -5.61 -15.57
C VAL A 296 0.70 -6.59 -16.56
N ASP A 297 -0.23 -7.44 -16.11
CA ASP A 297 -0.94 -8.42 -16.94
C ASP A 297 -1.82 -7.73 -17.99
N LYS A 298 -2.42 -6.61 -17.60
CA LYS A 298 -3.13 -5.73 -18.51
C LYS A 298 -2.17 -4.85 -19.29
N LEU A 299 -0.87 -5.14 -19.38
CA LEU A 299 0.11 -4.50 -20.27
C LEU A 299 -0.09 -2.98 -20.41
N VAL A 300 -0.30 -2.30 -19.28
CA VAL A 300 -0.31 -0.84 -19.24
C VAL A 300 1.07 -0.36 -19.70
N ASP A 301 1.15 0.78 -20.39
CA ASP A 301 2.43 1.24 -20.92
C ASP A 301 3.26 1.96 -19.82
N LEU A 302 2.59 2.71 -18.94
CA LEU A 302 3.21 3.43 -17.83
C LEU A 302 2.43 3.25 -16.53
N ILE A 303 3.12 2.85 -15.47
CA ILE A 303 2.65 2.95 -14.09
C ILE A 303 3.38 4.14 -13.45
N LEU A 304 2.63 5.14 -13.01
CA LEU A 304 3.17 6.42 -12.54
C LEU A 304 2.84 6.61 -11.07
N GLU A 305 3.86 6.67 -10.22
CA GLU A 305 3.72 6.64 -8.76
C GLU A 305 4.39 7.87 -8.11
N GLY A 306 3.96 8.21 -6.89
CA GLY A 306 4.44 9.32 -6.06
C GLY A 306 5.08 8.79 -4.77
N HIS A 307 4.64 9.30 -3.62
CA HIS A 307 4.79 8.83 -2.23
C HIS A 307 6.20 8.55 -1.69
N GLU A 308 7.03 7.82 -2.43
CA GLU A 308 8.46 7.77 -2.23
C GLU A 308 9.11 9.09 -2.67
N HIS A 309 9.96 9.67 -1.81
CA HIS A 309 10.50 11.01 -2.02
C HIS A 309 11.80 10.95 -2.82
N GLY A 310 11.71 10.39 -4.03
CA GLY A 310 12.82 10.23 -4.95
C GLY A 310 12.33 9.91 -6.35
N TYR A 311 13.27 9.48 -7.20
CA TYR A 311 12.96 9.04 -8.55
C TYR A 311 13.48 7.63 -8.79
N GLU A 312 12.63 6.79 -9.36
CA GLU A 312 12.96 5.42 -9.72
C GLU A 312 12.35 5.08 -11.07
N ARG A 313 13.16 4.48 -11.95
CA ARG A 313 12.70 3.93 -13.23
C ARG A 313 12.95 2.44 -13.29
N SER A 314 11.90 1.66 -13.48
CA SER A 314 12.00 0.22 -13.58
C SER A 314 12.59 -0.26 -14.91
N ARG A 315 12.98 -1.52 -14.94
CA ARG A 315 13.07 -2.35 -16.15
C ARG A 315 11.67 -2.51 -16.76
N GLN A 316 11.58 -3.12 -17.94
CA GLN A 316 10.27 -3.44 -18.49
C GLN A 316 9.74 -4.71 -17.84
N LEU A 317 8.73 -4.54 -16.99
CA LEU A 317 8.18 -5.61 -16.17
C LEU A 317 7.12 -6.36 -16.97
N ALA A 318 7.11 -7.68 -16.90
CA ALA A 318 6.16 -8.53 -17.60
C ALA A 318 5.97 -9.85 -16.87
N THR A 319 4.75 -10.38 -16.91
CA THR A 319 4.50 -11.74 -16.49
C THR A 319 4.80 -12.74 -17.62
N SER A 320 5.23 -13.94 -17.24
CA SER A 320 5.57 -15.05 -18.12
C SER A 320 5.39 -16.38 -17.38
N ALA A 321 5.58 -17.50 -18.06
CA ALA A 321 5.56 -18.81 -17.37
C ALA A 321 6.65 -18.94 -16.28
N ALA A 322 7.75 -18.17 -16.40
CA ALA A 322 8.84 -18.12 -15.41
C ALA A 322 8.72 -16.92 -14.45
N CYS A 323 7.74 -16.05 -14.67
CA CYS A 323 7.35 -14.95 -13.80
C CYS A 323 5.82 -14.83 -13.77
N PRO A 324 5.11 -15.67 -13.01
CA PRO A 324 3.64 -15.65 -13.02
C PRO A 324 3.05 -14.36 -12.44
N ALA A 325 3.81 -13.64 -11.64
CA ALA A 325 3.52 -12.33 -11.09
C ALA A 325 4.84 -11.61 -10.83
N ILE A 326 4.85 -10.28 -10.92
CA ILE A 326 5.98 -9.48 -10.44
C ILE A 326 6.03 -9.62 -8.93
N PRO A 327 7.14 -10.13 -8.38
CA PRO A 327 7.30 -10.24 -6.94
C PRO A 327 7.53 -8.86 -6.29
N VAL A 328 7.20 -8.79 -5.00
CA VAL A 328 7.58 -7.69 -4.09
C VAL A 328 8.63 -8.23 -3.12
N ASP A 329 9.47 -7.34 -2.60
CA ASP A 329 10.60 -7.59 -1.70
C ASP A 329 11.70 -8.50 -2.29
N GLN A 330 11.68 -8.75 -3.59
CA GLN A 330 12.70 -9.52 -4.31
C GLN A 330 12.63 -9.25 -5.81
N VAL A 331 13.73 -9.50 -6.50
CA VAL A 331 13.81 -9.39 -7.96
C VAL A 331 13.74 -10.77 -8.60
N ASN A 332 12.87 -10.93 -9.60
CA ASN A 332 12.90 -12.08 -10.50
C ASN A 332 13.28 -11.63 -11.92
N PRO A 333 14.50 -11.94 -12.39
CA PRO A 333 14.93 -11.55 -13.74
C PRO A 333 14.06 -12.11 -14.88
N ALA A 334 13.31 -13.19 -14.63
CA ALA A 334 12.36 -13.73 -15.60
C ALA A 334 11.11 -12.85 -15.80
N CYS A 335 10.94 -11.83 -14.94
CA CYS A 335 9.92 -10.80 -15.05
C CYS A 335 10.33 -9.63 -15.96
N PHE A 336 11.54 -9.66 -16.52
CA PHE A 336 12.01 -8.58 -17.38
C PHE A 336 11.77 -8.93 -18.84
N ALA A 337 10.84 -8.22 -19.47
CA ALA A 337 10.71 -8.23 -20.92
C ALA A 337 11.88 -7.49 -21.59
N ASP A 338 12.45 -6.49 -20.91
CA ASP A 338 13.63 -5.74 -21.32
C ASP A 338 14.40 -5.28 -20.07
N ASP A 339 15.73 -5.39 -20.10
CA ASP A 339 16.60 -5.05 -18.97
C ASP A 339 16.84 -3.53 -18.79
N GLY A 340 16.28 -2.71 -19.70
CA GLY A 340 16.30 -1.26 -19.68
C GLY A 340 17.65 -0.61 -19.94
N THR A 341 18.68 -1.39 -20.26
CA THR A 341 20.06 -0.90 -20.47
C THR A 341 20.20 0.03 -21.68
N THR A 342 19.29 -0.08 -22.65
CA THR A 342 19.25 0.76 -23.85
C THR A 342 18.40 2.02 -23.68
N SER A 343 17.71 2.16 -22.54
CA SER A 343 16.67 3.17 -22.30
C SER A 343 15.58 3.21 -23.39
N THR A 344 15.38 2.11 -24.12
CA THR A 344 14.37 1.96 -25.16
C THR A 344 13.61 0.66 -24.95
N TYR A 345 12.32 0.78 -24.66
CA TYR A 345 11.41 -0.31 -24.35
C TYR A 345 10.43 -0.55 -25.49
N THR A 346 9.79 -1.72 -25.52
CA THR A 346 8.88 -2.10 -26.61
C THR A 346 7.43 -2.01 -26.16
N LYS A 347 6.58 -1.31 -26.92
CA LYS A 347 5.14 -1.25 -26.63
C LYS A 347 4.55 -2.66 -26.54
N GLY A 348 3.72 -2.89 -25.51
CA GLY A 348 2.99 -4.14 -25.34
C GLY A 348 3.83 -5.31 -24.81
N ALA A 349 5.10 -5.07 -24.47
CA ALA A 349 5.92 -6.05 -23.78
C ALA A 349 5.77 -5.96 -22.24
N GLY A 350 5.07 -4.94 -21.73
CA GLY A 350 4.80 -4.73 -20.31
C GLY A 350 5.04 -3.28 -19.87
N PRO A 351 4.62 -2.87 -18.65
CA PRO A 351 4.76 -1.51 -18.16
C PRO A 351 6.19 -1.12 -17.82
N ILE A 352 6.42 0.19 -17.84
CA ILE A 352 7.49 0.85 -17.11
C ILE A 352 6.89 1.54 -15.88
N VAL A 353 7.40 1.21 -14.70
CA VAL A 353 7.09 1.90 -13.45
C VAL A 353 8.00 3.12 -13.34
N VAL A 354 7.41 4.27 -13.07
CA VAL A 354 8.11 5.51 -12.80
C VAL A 354 7.60 6.10 -11.49
N VAL A 355 8.40 5.95 -10.44
CA VAL A 355 8.19 6.59 -9.15
C VAL A 355 8.81 7.98 -9.21
N SER A 356 8.04 9.02 -8.88
CA SER A 356 8.45 10.40 -9.04
C SER A 356 7.85 11.35 -7.99
N GLY A 357 8.04 11.05 -6.71
CA GLY A 357 7.75 11.95 -5.58
C GLY A 357 8.79 13.06 -5.42
N THR A 358 9.11 13.76 -6.51
CA THR A 358 10.23 14.70 -6.61
C THR A 358 9.80 16.15 -6.66
N LEU A 359 8.50 16.46 -6.57
CA LEU A 359 8.00 17.78 -6.94
C LEU A 359 8.45 18.87 -5.96
N GLY A 360 8.63 18.59 -4.67
CA GLY A 360 9.16 19.63 -3.77
C GLY A 360 9.29 19.32 -2.28
N ILE A 361 8.73 18.22 -1.77
CA ILE A 361 8.99 17.76 -0.40
C ILE A 361 10.45 17.30 -0.26
N ALA A 362 10.98 17.22 0.95
CA ALA A 362 12.37 16.79 1.16
C ALA A 362 12.61 15.36 0.64
N LEU A 363 13.62 15.18 -0.21
CA LEU A 363 13.96 13.86 -0.75
C LEU A 363 14.42 12.89 0.34
N ARG A 364 14.17 11.60 0.13
CA ARG A 364 14.54 10.48 1.00
C ARG A 364 15.68 9.66 0.40
N PRO A 365 16.45 8.93 1.22
CA PRO A 365 17.53 8.10 0.71
C PRO A 365 16.99 6.90 -0.07
N MET A 366 17.68 6.55 -1.16
CA MET A 366 17.47 5.32 -1.92
C MET A 366 18.50 4.27 -1.51
N ASN A 367 18.13 3.01 -1.49
CA ASN A 367 18.96 1.88 -1.10
C ASN A 367 19.28 0.98 -2.32
N PRO A 368 20.46 1.13 -2.97
CA PRO A 368 20.83 0.27 -4.10
C PRO A 368 21.12 -1.18 -3.72
N GLN A 369 21.11 -1.51 -2.42
CA GLN A 369 21.21 -2.88 -1.91
C GLN A 369 19.84 -3.43 -1.49
N ASP A 370 18.78 -2.68 -1.73
CA ASP A 370 17.43 -3.16 -1.52
C ASP A 370 17.16 -4.39 -2.38
N THR A 371 16.33 -5.31 -1.88
CA THR A 371 15.99 -6.54 -2.58
C THR A 371 15.17 -6.27 -3.84
N GLU A 372 14.48 -5.13 -3.92
CA GLU A 372 13.75 -4.64 -5.09
C GLU A 372 14.58 -3.70 -5.98
N ALA A 373 15.77 -3.25 -5.53
CA ALA A 373 16.62 -2.34 -6.31
C ALA A 373 16.99 -2.90 -7.69
N GLY A 374 17.02 -4.23 -7.83
CA GLY A 374 17.25 -4.92 -9.09
C GLY A 374 16.09 -4.88 -10.08
N ASP A 375 14.92 -4.33 -9.72
CA ASP A 375 13.84 -4.00 -10.65
C ASP A 375 14.09 -2.65 -11.32
N PHE A 376 14.91 -1.80 -10.71
CA PHE A 376 15.19 -0.44 -11.19
C PHE A 376 16.50 -0.30 -11.97
N VAL A 377 16.41 0.45 -13.08
CA VAL A 377 17.56 0.82 -13.92
C VAL A 377 18.21 2.08 -13.39
N THR A 378 17.43 2.97 -12.77
CA THR A 378 17.88 4.27 -12.32
C THR A 378 17.18 4.62 -11.01
N LEU A 379 17.99 5.09 -10.04
CA LEU A 379 17.56 5.55 -8.72
C LEU A 379 18.12 6.95 -8.46
N MET A 380 17.33 7.79 -7.81
CA MET A 380 17.73 9.11 -7.32
C MET A 380 17.05 9.37 -5.98
N GLY A 381 17.85 9.80 -5.01
CA GLY A 381 17.37 10.14 -3.68
C GLY A 381 18.31 11.12 -2.99
N SER A 382 18.01 11.48 -1.74
CA SER A 382 18.83 12.41 -0.94
C SER A 382 20.32 12.03 -0.86
N ASN A 383 20.63 10.72 -0.94
CA ASN A 383 21.97 10.14 -0.91
C ASN A 383 22.53 9.80 -2.31
N ILE A 384 21.73 9.86 -3.37
CA ILE A 384 22.12 9.50 -4.75
C ILE A 384 21.70 10.63 -5.70
N ASN A 385 22.64 11.52 -6.02
CA ASN A 385 22.48 12.63 -6.98
C ASN A 385 21.16 13.44 -6.80
N PRO A 386 20.90 14.00 -5.61
CA PRO A 386 19.61 14.59 -5.28
C PRO A 386 19.27 15.81 -6.13
N THR A 387 18.05 15.85 -6.65
CA THR A 387 17.44 17.06 -7.22
C THR A 387 15.92 16.94 -7.24
N HIS A 388 15.21 18.05 -7.04
CA HIS A 388 13.80 18.16 -7.39
C HIS A 388 13.62 18.36 -8.90
N GLY A 389 12.47 17.95 -9.39
CA GLY A 389 12.11 18.00 -10.79
C GLY A 389 10.79 17.28 -11.04
N PHE A 390 10.49 17.09 -12.32
CA PHE A 390 9.29 16.39 -12.79
C PHE A 390 9.64 15.59 -14.04
N MET A 391 8.80 14.61 -14.36
CA MET A 391 8.89 13.86 -15.59
C MET A 391 8.14 14.58 -16.71
N LYS A 392 8.79 14.80 -17.85
CA LYS A 392 8.15 15.22 -19.10
C LYS A 392 7.99 14.01 -20.01
N TYR A 393 6.76 13.75 -20.43
CA TYR A 393 6.42 12.71 -21.39
C TYR A 393 5.97 13.36 -22.70
N THR A 394 6.58 13.00 -23.82
CA THR A 394 6.14 13.38 -25.17
C THR A 394 5.54 12.17 -25.85
N VAL A 395 4.27 12.25 -26.23
CA VAL A 395 3.50 11.12 -26.75
C VAL A 395 3.23 11.34 -28.23
N THR A 396 3.45 10.31 -29.01
CA THR A 396 3.21 10.22 -30.47
C THR A 396 2.60 8.84 -30.77
N PRO A 397 2.05 8.59 -31.97
CA PRO A 397 1.65 7.24 -32.36
C PRO A 397 2.80 6.23 -32.30
N GLU A 398 4.04 6.65 -32.53
CA GLU A 398 5.20 5.76 -32.62
C GLU A 398 5.85 5.52 -31.27
N ARG A 399 5.76 6.46 -30.32
CA ARG A 399 6.47 6.37 -29.05
C ARG A 399 5.93 7.27 -27.95
N ILE A 400 6.21 6.85 -26.71
CA ILE A 400 6.28 7.73 -25.54
C ILE A 400 7.77 7.99 -25.26
N GLN A 401 8.17 9.26 -25.25
CA GLN A 401 9.50 9.70 -24.84
C GLN A 401 9.40 10.35 -23.45
N ALA A 402 10.05 9.76 -22.46
CA ALA A 402 10.09 10.26 -21.09
C ALA A 402 11.45 10.91 -20.79
N GLN A 403 11.45 12.03 -20.07
CA GLN A 403 12.65 12.75 -19.66
C GLN A 403 12.45 13.35 -18.27
N PHE A 404 13.39 13.12 -17.36
CA PHE A 404 13.43 13.83 -16.09
C PHE A 404 13.97 15.26 -16.29
N VAL A 405 13.21 16.25 -15.84
CA VAL A 405 13.57 17.67 -15.92
C VAL A 405 13.93 18.17 -14.53
N ALA A 406 15.23 18.27 -14.24
CA ALA A 406 15.73 18.81 -12.98
C ALA A 406 15.46 20.33 -12.88
N THR A 407 14.92 20.77 -11.75
CA THR A 407 14.54 22.17 -11.50
C THR A 407 15.35 22.82 -10.37
N THR A 408 16.07 22.01 -9.58
CA THR A 408 16.95 22.48 -8.52
C THR A 408 18.40 22.10 -8.77
N LYS A 409 19.30 22.42 -7.82
CA LYS A 409 20.72 22.11 -7.92
C LYS A 409 20.93 20.60 -7.85
N GLY A 410 21.55 20.03 -8.88
CA GLY A 410 21.92 18.62 -9.01
C GLY A 410 22.33 18.35 -10.46
N THR A 411 22.87 17.17 -10.76
CA THR A 411 23.22 16.77 -12.13
C THR A 411 22.48 15.53 -12.58
N PHE A 412 21.46 15.10 -11.84
CA PHE A 412 20.64 13.96 -12.21
C PHE A 412 19.88 14.25 -13.50
N ALA A 413 19.93 13.29 -14.40
CA ALA A 413 19.20 13.28 -15.65
C ALA A 413 18.91 11.82 -15.99
N ASP A 414 17.70 11.57 -16.46
CA ASP A 414 17.30 10.29 -17.01
C ASP A 414 16.36 10.52 -18.19
N GLN A 415 16.41 9.64 -19.17
CA GLN A 415 15.61 9.71 -20.37
C GLN A 415 15.42 8.29 -20.93
N PHE A 416 14.19 7.96 -21.32
CA PHE A 416 13.88 6.68 -21.95
C PHE A 416 12.73 6.80 -22.94
N SER A 417 12.49 5.76 -23.74
CA SER A 417 11.37 5.69 -24.67
C SER A 417 10.67 4.35 -24.63
N ILE A 418 9.35 4.34 -24.83
CA ILE A 418 8.58 3.15 -25.19
C ILE A 418 8.21 3.29 -26.65
N VAL A 419 8.64 2.37 -27.51
CA VAL A 419 8.50 2.43 -28.97
C VAL A 419 7.50 1.39 -29.44
N ASP A 420 6.56 1.82 -30.27
CA ASP A 420 5.64 0.93 -30.99
C ASP A 420 6.31 0.42 -32.28
N PRO A 421 6.57 -0.90 -32.40
CA PRO A 421 7.17 -1.46 -33.60
C PRO A 421 6.23 -1.46 -34.82
N ASN A 422 4.92 -1.24 -34.63
CA ASN A 422 3.88 -1.31 -35.67
C ASN A 422 2.97 -0.06 -35.70
N PRO A 423 3.49 1.13 -36.03
CA PRO A 423 2.72 2.37 -35.96
C PRO A 423 1.51 2.41 -36.91
N GLY A 424 1.54 1.67 -38.04
CA GLY A 424 0.50 1.71 -39.08
C GLY A 424 -0.67 0.71 -38.95
N ALA A 425 -0.62 -0.26 -38.03
CA ALA A 425 -1.58 -1.38 -37.96
C ALA A 425 -1.98 -1.77 -36.53
N TYR A 426 -2.09 -0.80 -35.61
CA TYR A 426 -2.48 -1.11 -34.23
C TYR A 426 -3.95 -1.54 -34.17
N THR A 427 -4.16 -2.85 -34.04
CA THR A 427 -5.42 -3.43 -33.57
C THR A 427 -5.16 -3.89 -32.14
N PRO A 428 -5.55 -3.13 -31.11
CA PRO A 428 -5.37 -3.56 -29.73
C PRO A 428 -6.10 -4.90 -29.51
N PRO A 429 -5.51 -5.86 -28.77
CA PRO A 429 -6.24 -7.06 -28.39
C PRO A 429 -7.47 -6.65 -27.56
N ALA A 430 -8.66 -7.04 -28.05
CA ALA A 430 -9.94 -6.58 -27.51
C ALA A 430 -10.24 -7.10 -26.09
N THR A 431 -9.53 -8.15 -25.65
CA THR A 431 -9.71 -8.80 -24.35
C THR A 431 -8.42 -9.54 -23.99
N TYR A 432 -7.82 -9.26 -22.84
CA TYR A 432 -6.83 -10.18 -22.27
C TYR A 432 -7.58 -11.40 -21.73
N THR A 433 -7.32 -12.56 -22.33
CA THR A 433 -7.67 -13.86 -21.75
C THR A 433 -6.40 -14.36 -21.07
N PRO A 434 -6.37 -14.60 -19.76
CA PRO A 434 -5.22 -15.24 -19.13
C PRO A 434 -4.92 -16.55 -19.86
N PRO A 435 -3.65 -16.97 -20.02
CA PRO A 435 -3.32 -18.20 -20.72
C PRO A 435 -4.01 -19.39 -20.03
N THR A 436 -5.05 -19.91 -20.67
CA THR A 436 -5.65 -21.19 -20.34
C THR A 436 -4.65 -22.29 -20.68
N THR A 437 -4.21 -23.02 -19.65
CA THR A 437 -3.74 -24.42 -19.70
C THR A 437 -3.04 -24.85 -20.99
N ALA A 438 -1.71 -24.72 -21.04
CA ALA A 438 -0.91 -25.46 -22.00
C ALA A 438 -0.99 -26.98 -21.72
N PRO A 439 -1.01 -27.84 -22.74
CA PRO A 439 -1.17 -29.28 -22.58
C PRO A 439 0.06 -29.88 -21.88
N ALA A 440 -0.20 -30.83 -20.98
CA ALA A 440 0.82 -31.55 -20.20
C ALA A 440 1.93 -32.13 -21.12
N PRO A 441 3.22 -31.90 -20.83
CA PRO A 441 4.29 -32.53 -21.57
C PRO A 441 4.43 -34.01 -21.20
N ALA A 442 4.73 -34.83 -22.20
CA ALA A 442 4.95 -36.26 -22.10
C ALA A 442 6.15 -36.62 -21.18
N PRO A 443 6.15 -37.79 -20.53
CA PRO A 443 7.17 -38.16 -19.56
C PRO A 443 8.51 -38.43 -20.24
N VAL A 444 9.56 -37.71 -19.82
CA VAL A 444 10.96 -38.02 -20.14
C VAL A 444 11.69 -38.49 -18.89
N SER A 445 12.36 -39.62 -19.05
CA SER A 445 13.08 -40.37 -18.02
C SER A 445 14.45 -39.79 -17.67
N GLY A 446 14.69 -39.58 -16.38
CA GLY A 446 15.91 -39.99 -15.65
C GLY A 446 17.24 -39.23 -15.87
N GLY A 447 17.72 -38.59 -14.79
CA GLY A 447 19.13 -38.27 -14.55
C GLY A 447 19.31 -37.43 -13.26
N PRO A 448 20.15 -37.83 -12.28
CA PRO A 448 20.13 -37.24 -10.95
C PRO A 448 21.07 -36.03 -10.87
N LEU A 449 20.58 -34.93 -10.31
CA LEU A 449 21.42 -33.88 -9.75
C LEU A 449 20.98 -33.64 -8.31
N THR A 450 21.86 -34.03 -7.39
CA THR A 450 21.79 -33.73 -5.97
C THR A 450 21.96 -32.23 -5.73
N ALA A 451 20.91 -31.60 -5.21
CA ALA A 451 21.00 -30.32 -4.52
C ALA A 451 20.31 -30.47 -3.16
N THR A 452 21.04 -30.10 -2.12
CA THR A 452 20.68 -30.22 -0.72
C THR A 452 19.49 -29.32 -0.40
N LEU A 453 18.36 -29.92 -0.01
CA LEU A 453 17.17 -29.23 0.48
C LEU A 453 17.43 -28.70 1.90
N LEU A 454 17.13 -27.42 2.13
CA LEU A 454 16.62 -26.95 3.41
C LEU A 454 15.09 -26.85 3.28
N PRO A 455 14.29 -27.33 4.24
CA PRO A 455 12.84 -27.33 4.12
C PRO A 455 12.29 -25.94 4.43
N SER A 456 11.74 -25.28 3.40
CA SER A 456 10.84 -24.14 3.51
C SER A 456 9.41 -24.68 3.66
N GLY A 457 8.72 -24.34 4.75
CA GLY A 457 7.31 -24.69 4.93
C GLY A 457 6.40 -23.84 4.04
N GLY A 458 5.73 -24.51 3.11
CA GLY A 458 4.70 -24.04 2.19
C GLY A 458 5.10 -24.22 0.72
N SER A 459 5.03 -25.44 0.18
CA SER A 459 5.54 -25.88 -1.14
C SER A 459 4.90 -25.25 -2.38
N GLY A 460 4.19 -24.12 -2.26
CA GLY A 460 3.48 -23.51 -3.38
C GLY A 460 2.45 -24.44 -4.02
N ARG A 461 2.07 -25.53 -3.34
CA ARG A 461 1.01 -26.46 -3.76
C ARG A 461 -0.32 -25.95 -3.25
N PRO A 462 -1.31 -25.73 -4.13
CA PRO A 462 -2.63 -25.29 -3.68
C PRO A 462 -3.35 -26.40 -2.92
N GLY A 463 -3.36 -26.34 -1.60
CA GLY A 463 -4.20 -27.21 -0.77
C GLY A 463 -4.01 -27.01 0.74
N TYR A 464 -5.03 -27.38 1.51
CA TYR A 464 -5.05 -27.27 2.97
C TYR A 464 -6.08 -28.23 3.57
N TRP A 465 -5.99 -28.43 4.88
CA TRP A 465 -6.94 -29.18 5.68
C TRP A 465 -7.70 -28.26 6.62
N MET A 466 -8.99 -28.49 6.80
CA MET A 466 -9.75 -27.95 7.93
C MET A 466 -10.03 -29.06 8.94
N LEU A 467 -9.98 -28.73 10.22
CA LEU A 467 -10.34 -29.63 11.32
C LEU A 467 -11.66 -29.20 11.94
N GLY A 468 -12.64 -30.09 11.95
CA GLY A 468 -13.86 -29.95 12.75
C GLY A 468 -13.61 -30.32 14.22
N GLY A 469 -14.32 -29.68 15.14
CA GLY A 469 -14.20 -29.98 16.58
C GLY A 469 -14.61 -31.42 16.95
N ASP A 470 -15.28 -32.15 16.07
CA ASP A 470 -15.55 -33.58 16.19
C ASP A 470 -14.41 -34.51 15.73
N GLY A 471 -13.29 -33.94 15.28
CA GLY A 471 -12.13 -34.68 14.80
C GLY A 471 -12.16 -35.00 13.30
N ALA A 472 -13.21 -34.58 12.57
CA ALA A 472 -13.27 -34.73 11.13
C ALA A 472 -12.27 -33.79 10.43
N VAL A 473 -11.52 -34.31 9.45
CA VAL A 473 -10.56 -33.53 8.66
C VAL A 473 -11.03 -33.43 7.21
N TYR A 474 -11.14 -32.20 6.72
CA TYR A 474 -11.65 -31.87 5.39
C TYR A 474 -10.50 -31.38 4.50
N PRO A 475 -10.03 -32.18 3.53
CA PRO A 475 -8.97 -31.76 2.61
C PRO A 475 -9.50 -30.94 1.42
N PHE A 476 -8.71 -29.98 0.97
CA PHE A 476 -8.97 -29.14 -0.19
C PHE A 476 -7.76 -29.04 -1.11
N GLY A 477 -8.01 -28.86 -2.42
CA GLY A 477 -6.96 -28.82 -3.43
C GLY A 477 -6.15 -30.11 -3.47
N ASP A 478 -4.83 -29.98 -3.40
CA ASP A 478 -3.89 -31.09 -3.43
C ASP A 478 -3.79 -31.87 -2.10
N ALA A 479 -4.45 -31.38 -1.04
CA ALA A 479 -4.42 -32.03 0.27
C ALA A 479 -5.16 -33.38 0.19
N LYS A 480 -4.60 -34.40 0.84
CA LYS A 480 -5.18 -35.75 0.88
C LYS A 480 -5.80 -36.05 2.23
N SER A 481 -6.87 -36.84 2.24
CA SER A 481 -7.42 -37.36 3.50
C SER A 481 -6.55 -38.52 4.01
N PHE A 482 -6.18 -38.47 5.30
CA PHE A 482 -5.42 -39.54 5.95
C PHE A 482 -6.17 -40.18 7.13
N GLY A 483 -7.33 -39.64 7.51
CA GLY A 483 -8.17 -40.16 8.59
C GLY A 483 -8.83 -39.04 9.41
N ALA A 484 -9.58 -39.44 10.44
CA ALA A 484 -10.22 -38.52 11.39
C ALA A 484 -9.94 -39.00 12.82
N ALA A 485 -9.77 -38.05 13.74
CA ALA A 485 -9.54 -38.35 15.16
C ALA A 485 -10.80 -38.98 15.78
N SER A 486 -10.59 -40.02 16.60
CA SER A 486 -11.68 -40.72 17.28
C SER A 486 -11.82 -40.21 18.70
N LEU A 487 -12.57 -39.11 18.84
CA LEU A 487 -12.67 -38.40 20.11
C LEU A 487 -13.51 -39.15 21.14
N ALA A 488 -13.04 -39.18 22.39
CA ALA A 488 -13.85 -39.65 23.50
C ALA A 488 -15.08 -38.74 23.72
N PRO A 489 -16.19 -39.27 24.30
CA PRO A 489 -17.40 -38.47 24.51
C PRO A 489 -17.13 -37.19 25.30
N GLY A 490 -17.54 -36.04 24.74
CA GLY A 490 -17.37 -34.73 25.36
C GLY A 490 -15.99 -34.10 25.18
N ARG A 491 -15.08 -34.74 24.43
CA ARG A 491 -13.81 -34.14 24.00
C ARG A 491 -13.98 -33.39 22.68
N SER A 492 -13.07 -32.46 22.42
CA SER A 492 -12.95 -31.75 21.14
C SER A 492 -11.55 -31.89 20.60
N ALA A 493 -11.44 -32.03 19.28
CA ALA A 493 -10.21 -31.72 18.59
C ALA A 493 -9.97 -30.20 18.71
N VAL A 494 -8.70 -29.78 18.75
CA VAL A 494 -8.33 -28.37 18.91
C VAL A 494 -7.42 -27.89 17.80
N ASP A 495 -6.52 -28.73 17.30
CA ASP A 495 -5.54 -28.31 16.31
C ASP A 495 -5.12 -29.43 15.37
N VAL A 496 -4.77 -29.07 14.13
CA VAL A 496 -4.21 -29.97 13.12
C VAL A 496 -2.90 -29.40 12.63
N GLU A 497 -1.85 -30.22 12.65
CA GLU A 497 -0.51 -29.79 12.24
C GLU A 497 0.02 -30.76 11.16
N PRO A 498 0.50 -30.25 10.02
CA PRO A 498 0.99 -31.10 8.94
C PRO A 498 2.40 -31.64 9.25
N THR A 499 2.68 -32.83 8.76
CA THR A 499 4.06 -33.32 8.67
C THR A 499 4.83 -32.50 7.62
N PRO A 500 6.16 -32.32 7.75
CA PRO A 500 6.95 -31.60 6.74
C PRO A 500 6.88 -32.18 5.31
N SER A 501 6.48 -33.45 5.16
CA SER A 501 6.30 -34.09 3.85
C SER A 501 4.96 -33.73 3.18
N GLY A 502 4.00 -33.20 3.94
CA GLY A 502 2.60 -33.04 3.55
C GLY A 502 1.87 -34.37 3.28
N GLN A 503 2.42 -35.52 3.68
CA GLN A 503 1.82 -36.85 3.50
C GLN A 503 1.18 -37.42 4.77
N GLY A 504 0.93 -36.55 5.75
CA GLY A 504 0.36 -36.89 7.04
C GLY A 504 0.17 -35.65 7.90
N TYR A 505 -0.55 -35.80 9.00
CA TYR A 505 -0.77 -34.75 9.99
C TYR A 505 -0.99 -35.35 11.38
N TRP A 506 -0.78 -34.50 12.39
CA TRP A 506 -1.20 -34.75 13.76
C TRP A 506 -2.49 -34.01 14.05
N VAL A 507 -3.37 -34.62 14.84
CA VAL A 507 -4.54 -33.94 15.41
C VAL A 507 -4.39 -33.92 16.93
N LEU A 508 -4.37 -32.71 17.50
CA LEU A 508 -4.35 -32.49 18.94
C LEU A 508 -5.78 -32.42 19.48
N GLU A 509 -6.01 -33.06 20.61
CA GLU A 509 -7.23 -32.95 21.39
C GLU A 509 -7.08 -32.01 22.60
N ASP A 510 -8.19 -31.48 23.09
CA ASP A 510 -8.27 -30.75 24.37
C ASP A 510 -7.88 -31.63 25.60
N SER A 511 -7.70 -32.95 25.39
CA SER A 511 -7.24 -33.92 26.39
C SER A 511 -5.74 -33.96 26.56
N GLY A 512 -5.03 -33.44 25.57
CA GLY A 512 -3.59 -33.61 25.41
C GLY A 512 -3.24 -34.82 24.56
N ALA A 513 -4.20 -35.68 24.18
CA ALA A 513 -3.94 -36.74 23.21
C ALA A 513 -3.58 -36.14 21.83
N VAL A 514 -2.68 -36.83 21.14
CA VAL A 514 -2.24 -36.49 19.79
C VAL A 514 -2.40 -37.73 18.93
N ASP A 515 -3.33 -37.69 17.99
CA ASP A 515 -3.51 -38.74 16.99
C ASP A 515 -2.64 -38.44 15.77
N ALA A 516 -1.98 -39.47 15.21
CA ALA A 516 -1.09 -39.33 14.07
C ALA A 516 -1.66 -40.07 12.85
N PHE A 517 -1.67 -39.41 11.69
CA PHE A 517 -2.24 -39.92 10.44
C PHE A 517 -1.25 -39.82 9.28
N GLY A 518 -1.39 -40.71 8.30
CA GLY A 518 -0.50 -40.75 7.14
C GLY A 518 0.91 -41.21 7.53
N ASP A 519 1.92 -40.41 7.19
CA ASP A 519 3.32 -40.67 7.59
C ASP A 519 3.74 -40.02 8.91
N ALA A 520 2.81 -39.38 9.64
CA ALA A 520 3.08 -38.73 10.91
C ALA A 520 3.53 -39.76 12.00
N PRO A 521 4.72 -39.59 12.60
CA PRO A 521 5.13 -40.44 13.72
C PRO A 521 4.43 -40.07 15.04
N GLY A 522 4.11 -41.06 15.88
CA GLY A 522 3.55 -40.81 17.21
C GLY A 522 4.63 -40.54 18.27
N PHE A 523 4.63 -39.35 18.87
CA PHE A 523 5.57 -38.97 19.96
C PHE A 523 4.92 -38.91 21.35
N GLY A 524 3.59 -39.03 21.44
CA GLY A 524 2.82 -39.05 22.67
C GLY A 524 2.05 -37.75 22.94
N GLY A 525 1.16 -37.79 23.92
CA GLY A 525 0.32 -36.66 24.30
C GLY A 525 0.69 -36.05 25.64
N VAL A 526 0.17 -34.85 25.94
CA VAL A 526 0.32 -34.19 27.24
C VAL A 526 -0.45 -34.98 28.30
N PRO A 527 0.21 -35.57 29.30
CA PRO A 527 -0.49 -36.29 30.36
C PRO A 527 -1.33 -35.34 31.20
N ALA A 528 -2.56 -35.74 31.56
CA ALA A 528 -3.45 -34.94 32.38
C ALA A 528 -2.83 -34.50 33.73
N ALA A 529 -1.85 -35.27 34.25
CA ALA A 529 -1.12 -34.94 35.47
C ALA A 529 -0.16 -33.74 35.33
N VAL A 530 0.21 -33.37 34.10
CA VAL A 530 1.04 -32.20 33.80
C VAL A 530 0.21 -30.91 33.81
N LEU A 531 -1.08 -31.01 33.50
CA LEU A 531 -1.99 -29.88 33.41
C LEU A 531 -2.50 -29.48 34.79
N VAL A 532 -2.45 -28.18 35.11
CA VAL A 532 -3.10 -27.67 36.32
C VAL A 532 -4.61 -27.45 36.09
N GLN A 533 -5.36 -27.20 37.15
CA GLN A 533 -6.81 -26.97 37.04
C GLN A 533 -7.14 -25.84 36.05
N GLY A 534 -7.98 -26.14 35.06
CA GLY A 534 -8.38 -25.21 33.99
C GLY A 534 -7.30 -24.94 32.94
N GLU A 535 -6.18 -25.69 32.97
CA GLU A 535 -5.20 -25.71 31.90
C GLU A 535 -5.61 -26.76 30.86
N VAL A 536 -5.66 -26.36 29.60
CA VAL A 536 -5.98 -27.24 28.47
C VAL A 536 -5.00 -26.97 27.32
N PRO A 537 -4.64 -27.98 26.52
CA PRO A 537 -3.92 -27.78 25.26
C PRO A 537 -4.73 -26.91 24.30
N THR A 538 -4.03 -26.09 23.52
CA THR A 538 -4.64 -25.16 22.57
C THR A 538 -4.07 -25.28 21.16
N SER A 539 -2.79 -25.62 21.04
CA SER A 539 -2.12 -25.73 19.74
C SER A 539 -0.93 -26.70 19.79
N LEU A 540 -0.53 -27.19 18.62
CA LEU A 540 0.61 -28.05 18.37
C LEU A 540 1.44 -27.45 17.24
N SER A 541 2.77 -27.44 17.38
CA SER A 541 3.66 -27.04 16.27
C SER A 541 4.78 -28.05 16.08
N ALA A 542 4.99 -28.49 14.84
CA ALA A 542 5.97 -29.51 14.51
C ALA A 542 7.40 -28.94 14.38
N THR A 543 8.41 -29.78 14.64
CA THR A 543 9.79 -29.46 14.29
C THR A 543 10.00 -29.60 12.77
N PRO A 544 10.91 -28.83 12.15
CA PRO A 544 11.18 -28.95 10.70
C PRO A 544 11.68 -30.34 10.27
N THR A 545 12.19 -31.15 11.21
CA THR A 545 12.62 -32.53 10.96
C THR A 545 11.43 -33.50 10.86
N GLY A 546 10.26 -33.11 11.38
CA GLY A 546 9.11 -33.99 11.58
C GLY A 546 9.33 -35.06 12.65
N GLN A 547 10.42 -34.96 13.43
CA GLN A 547 10.81 -35.93 14.45
C GLN A 547 10.42 -35.50 15.88
N GLY A 548 9.57 -34.48 15.99
CA GLY A 548 9.08 -33.96 17.26
C GLY A 548 8.06 -32.84 17.06
N TYR A 549 7.44 -32.44 18.16
CA TYR A 549 6.55 -31.29 18.22
C TYR A 549 6.49 -30.71 19.63
N TRP A 550 6.03 -29.47 19.72
CA TRP A 550 5.59 -28.86 20.97
C TRP A 550 4.07 -28.86 21.05
N VAL A 551 3.54 -29.11 22.25
CA VAL A 551 2.15 -28.82 22.58
C VAL A 551 2.10 -27.63 23.53
N PHE A 552 1.24 -26.67 23.22
CA PHE A 552 1.06 -25.45 24.00
C PHE A 552 -0.30 -25.43 24.69
N THR A 553 -0.39 -24.78 25.84
CA THR A 553 -1.62 -24.72 26.64
C THR A 553 -2.17 -23.31 26.75
N ASN A 554 -3.44 -23.19 27.13
CA ASN A 554 -4.10 -21.91 27.36
C ASN A 554 -3.46 -21.05 28.47
N LYS A 555 -2.63 -21.64 29.33
CA LYS A 555 -1.84 -20.92 30.34
C LYS A 555 -0.43 -20.61 29.87
N GLY A 556 -0.09 -20.93 28.62
CA GLY A 556 1.20 -20.66 28.00
C GLY A 556 2.32 -21.58 28.46
N ARG A 557 2.01 -22.84 28.80
CA ARG A 557 3.01 -23.90 28.96
C ARG A 557 3.42 -24.44 27.60
N ALA A 558 4.70 -24.77 27.43
CA ALA A 558 5.18 -25.56 26.30
C ALA A 558 5.64 -26.95 26.77
N VAL A 559 5.14 -28.01 26.14
CA VAL A 559 5.53 -29.40 26.41
C VAL A 559 6.17 -29.98 25.15
N SER A 560 7.42 -30.43 25.27
CA SER A 560 8.21 -30.91 24.14
C SER A 560 8.16 -32.44 24.00
N PHE A 561 8.03 -32.91 22.76
CA PHE A 561 8.03 -34.33 22.39
C PHE A 561 9.01 -34.59 21.24
N GLY A 562 9.56 -35.82 21.20
CA GLY A 562 10.53 -36.19 20.17
C GLY A 562 11.81 -35.35 20.24
N ASP A 563 12.21 -34.77 19.11
CA ASP A 563 13.41 -33.91 19.02
C ASP A 563 13.15 -32.42 19.31
N ALA A 564 11.91 -32.04 19.66
CA ALA A 564 11.55 -30.68 20.04
C ALA A 564 12.33 -30.23 21.28
N ARG A 565 13.03 -29.09 21.18
CA ARG A 565 13.80 -28.51 22.30
C ARG A 565 12.94 -27.52 23.07
N PHE A 566 12.93 -27.57 24.39
CA PHE A 566 12.25 -26.55 25.19
C PHE A 566 13.00 -25.21 25.13
N LEU A 567 12.33 -24.13 24.73
CA LEU A 567 12.94 -22.80 24.51
C LEU A 567 12.43 -21.72 25.48
N GLY A 568 11.45 -22.07 26.31
CA GLY A 568 10.85 -21.18 27.30
C GLY A 568 9.32 -21.18 27.23
N ASP A 569 8.67 -20.75 28.31
CA ASP A 569 7.21 -20.64 28.32
C ASP A 569 6.77 -19.48 29.23
N VAL A 570 5.49 -19.16 29.21
CA VAL A 570 4.89 -18.11 30.05
C VAL A 570 3.95 -18.67 31.12
N SER A 571 4.03 -19.96 31.43
CA SER A 571 3.12 -20.66 32.36
C SER A 571 3.19 -20.19 33.81
N SER A 572 4.26 -19.48 34.17
CA SER A 572 4.44 -18.86 35.48
C SER A 572 3.94 -17.41 35.56
N LEU A 573 3.54 -16.83 34.44
CA LEU A 573 3.05 -15.46 34.37
C LEU A 573 1.53 -15.41 34.56
N THR A 574 1.05 -14.31 35.13
CA THR A 574 -0.38 -13.98 35.06
C THR A 574 -0.65 -13.35 33.70
N LEU A 575 -1.32 -14.08 32.82
CA LEU A 575 -1.67 -13.59 31.48
C LEU A 575 -2.96 -12.77 31.51
N SER A 576 -3.01 -11.73 30.67
CA SER A 576 -4.21 -10.89 30.47
C SER A 576 -5.29 -11.60 29.64
N GLY A 577 -4.90 -12.60 28.85
CA GLY A 577 -5.77 -13.52 28.13
C GLY A 577 -5.10 -14.89 27.95
N PRO A 578 -5.86 -15.96 27.71
CA PRO A 578 -5.28 -17.28 27.44
C PRO A 578 -4.44 -17.26 26.16
N VAL A 579 -3.37 -18.07 26.12
CA VAL A 579 -2.71 -18.45 24.87
C VAL A 579 -3.69 -19.28 24.05
N LEU A 580 -3.86 -18.97 22.77
CA LEU A 580 -4.80 -19.67 21.90
C LEU A 580 -4.12 -20.42 20.77
N ASP A 581 -2.93 -19.97 20.35
CA ASP A 581 -2.23 -20.55 19.21
C ASP A 581 -0.71 -20.36 19.34
N SER A 582 0.05 -21.08 18.52
CA SER A 582 1.50 -21.09 18.48
C SER A 582 2.02 -21.41 17.09
N VAL A 583 3.18 -20.86 16.74
CA VAL A 583 3.86 -21.20 15.49
C VAL A 583 5.35 -21.36 15.72
N ALA A 584 5.92 -22.45 15.19
CA ALA A 584 7.37 -22.67 15.19
C ALA A 584 8.07 -21.82 14.12
N THR A 585 9.28 -21.35 14.40
CA THR A 585 10.11 -20.69 13.38
C THR A 585 10.55 -21.72 12.32
N PRO A 586 10.81 -21.31 11.07
CA PRO A 586 11.28 -22.23 10.02
C PRO A 586 12.56 -22.99 10.38
N SER A 587 13.40 -22.42 11.24
CA SER A 587 14.64 -23.06 11.73
C SER A 587 14.37 -24.18 12.76
N GLY A 588 13.18 -24.20 13.38
CA GLY A 588 12.84 -25.04 14.53
C GLY A 588 13.59 -24.66 15.82
N GLN A 589 14.27 -23.51 15.83
CA GLN A 589 15.05 -23.03 16.98
C GLN A 589 14.31 -21.94 17.78
N GLY A 590 13.03 -21.71 17.47
CA GLY A 590 12.17 -20.70 18.06
C GLY A 590 10.69 -21.03 17.90
N TYR A 591 9.86 -20.36 18.68
CA TYR A 591 8.41 -20.35 18.47
C TYR A 591 7.77 -19.08 19.03
N TYR A 592 6.61 -18.76 18.47
CA TYR A 592 5.69 -17.75 18.96
C TYR A 592 4.57 -18.41 19.76
N MET A 593 4.12 -17.74 20.83
CA MET A 593 2.81 -17.97 21.43
C MET A 593 1.97 -16.71 21.26
N VAL A 594 0.70 -16.86 20.89
CA VAL A 594 -0.25 -15.75 20.78
C VAL A 594 -1.39 -15.92 21.77
N ALA A 595 -1.64 -14.85 22.54
CA ALA A 595 -2.75 -14.77 23.48
C ALA A 595 -3.96 -14.08 22.88
N SER A 596 -5.14 -14.35 23.46
CA SER A 596 -6.42 -13.86 22.97
C SER A 596 -6.57 -12.34 23.00
N ASP A 597 -5.80 -11.67 23.85
CA ASP A 597 -5.70 -10.20 23.92
C ASP A 597 -4.71 -9.62 22.89
N GLY A 598 -4.15 -10.48 22.04
CA GLY A 598 -3.15 -10.14 21.04
C GLY A 598 -1.74 -9.99 21.60
N GLY A 599 -1.49 -10.42 22.83
CA GLY A 599 -0.16 -10.52 23.41
C GLY A 599 0.69 -11.58 22.70
N ILE A 600 1.87 -11.19 22.22
CA ILE A 600 2.82 -12.11 21.57
C ILE A 600 4.03 -12.39 22.46
N PHE A 601 4.38 -13.67 22.58
CA PHE A 601 5.57 -14.14 23.29
C PHE A 601 6.47 -14.87 22.30
N ALA A 602 7.70 -14.39 22.12
CA ALA A 602 8.68 -14.96 21.21
C ALA A 602 9.81 -15.64 21.99
N PHE A 603 10.13 -16.88 21.63
CA PHE A 603 11.15 -17.70 22.29
C PHE A 603 12.19 -18.21 21.29
N GLY A 604 13.40 -18.49 21.79
CA GLY A 604 14.49 -18.96 20.96
C GLY A 604 14.91 -17.92 19.92
N ASP A 605 14.89 -18.29 18.65
CA ASP A 605 15.20 -17.39 17.52
C ASP A 605 13.97 -16.70 16.91
N ALA A 606 12.78 -16.84 17.50
CA ALA A 606 11.59 -16.12 17.08
C ALA A 606 11.78 -14.60 17.26
N ARG A 607 11.62 -13.85 16.15
CA ARG A 607 11.77 -12.39 16.13
C ARG A 607 10.47 -11.71 16.57
N PHE A 608 10.52 -10.91 17.62
CA PHE A 608 9.38 -10.10 18.05
C PHE A 608 9.23 -8.84 17.17
N ALA A 609 8.17 -8.77 16.38
CA ALA A 609 7.85 -7.63 15.51
C ALA A 609 6.80 -6.68 16.10
N GLY A 610 5.91 -7.15 16.97
CA GLY A 610 4.93 -6.30 17.62
C GLY A 610 3.90 -7.06 18.44
N SER A 611 2.93 -6.35 19.01
CA SER A 611 1.90 -6.97 19.84
C SER A 611 0.69 -6.06 19.96
N MET A 612 -0.49 -6.66 20.02
CA MET A 612 -1.73 -5.96 20.33
C MET A 612 -2.05 -5.99 21.83
N GLY A 613 -1.25 -6.70 22.64
CA GLY A 613 -1.40 -6.77 24.08
C GLY A 613 -1.46 -5.39 24.74
N GLY A 614 -2.42 -5.21 25.65
CA GLY A 614 -2.66 -3.94 26.35
C GLY A 614 -3.44 -2.90 25.54
N ARG A 615 -3.87 -3.23 24.31
CA ARG A 615 -4.82 -2.41 23.52
C ARG A 615 -6.23 -2.99 23.63
N HIS A 616 -7.23 -2.12 23.50
CA HIS A 616 -8.61 -2.57 23.39
C HIS A 616 -8.84 -3.14 21.99
N LEU A 617 -9.28 -4.39 21.91
CA LEU A 617 -9.62 -5.06 20.65
C LEU A 617 -11.13 -5.22 20.51
N ASN A 618 -11.62 -5.15 19.28
CA ASN A 618 -13.04 -5.37 18.97
C ASN A 618 -13.41 -6.85 19.14
N ALA A 619 -12.46 -7.74 18.89
CA ALA A 619 -12.60 -9.17 19.10
C ALA A 619 -11.26 -9.81 19.51
N PRO A 620 -11.27 -10.99 20.15
CA PRO A 620 -10.06 -11.69 20.53
C PRO A 620 -9.20 -12.09 19.32
N VAL A 621 -7.88 -12.00 19.46
CA VAL A 621 -6.92 -12.61 18.52
C VAL A 621 -7.02 -14.12 18.61
N ARG A 622 -6.99 -14.82 17.48
CA ARG A 622 -7.14 -16.27 17.36
C ARG A 622 -5.85 -16.97 16.96
N SER A 623 -5.10 -16.39 16.04
CA SER A 623 -3.93 -17.03 15.45
C SER A 623 -2.89 -16.00 15.04
N LEU A 624 -1.64 -16.46 14.94
CA LEU A 624 -0.49 -15.73 14.43
C LEU A 624 0.06 -16.53 13.25
N VAL A 625 0.46 -15.85 12.18
CA VAL A 625 1.11 -16.48 11.03
C VAL A 625 2.36 -15.68 10.66
N PRO A 626 3.56 -16.28 10.74
CA PRO A 626 4.77 -15.66 10.22
C PRO A 626 4.68 -15.42 8.71
N ASP A 627 5.26 -14.32 8.27
CA ASP A 627 5.49 -14.10 6.85
C ASP A 627 6.58 -15.02 6.30
N GLY A 628 6.82 -14.92 4.98
CA GLY A 628 7.51 -15.96 4.22
C GLY A 628 9.02 -15.87 4.38
N ASP A 629 9.51 -14.68 4.71
CA ASP A 629 10.90 -14.41 5.05
C ASP A 629 11.16 -14.53 6.56
N GLY A 630 10.10 -14.61 7.39
CA GLY A 630 10.18 -14.71 8.85
C GLY A 630 10.59 -13.40 9.52
N SER A 631 10.47 -12.27 8.82
CA SER A 631 10.78 -10.93 9.33
C SER A 631 9.68 -10.41 10.27
N GLY A 632 8.44 -10.80 10.01
CA GLY A 632 7.25 -10.35 10.69
C GLY A 632 6.17 -11.42 10.83
N TYR A 633 4.96 -10.99 11.20
CA TYR A 633 3.79 -11.87 11.24
C TYR A 633 2.48 -11.09 11.17
N TRP A 634 1.44 -11.80 10.78
CA TRP A 634 0.05 -11.38 10.90
C TRP A 634 -0.60 -11.98 12.13
N LEU A 635 -1.45 -11.21 12.80
CA LEU A 635 -2.43 -11.71 13.75
C LEU A 635 -3.81 -11.60 13.14
N VAL A 636 -4.66 -12.59 13.40
CA VAL A 636 -6.07 -12.54 13.04
C VAL A 636 -6.94 -12.52 14.29
N ALA A 637 -7.94 -11.64 14.31
CA ALA A 637 -8.99 -11.62 15.32
C ALA A 637 -10.24 -12.38 14.86
N SER A 638 -11.07 -12.79 15.81
CA SER A 638 -12.25 -13.61 15.49
C SER A 638 -13.34 -12.86 14.71
N ASP A 639 -13.27 -11.53 14.63
CA ASP A 639 -14.08 -10.71 13.73
C ASP A 639 -13.50 -10.62 12.31
N GLY A 640 -12.41 -11.33 12.04
CA GLY A 640 -11.69 -11.32 10.77
C GLY A 640 -10.76 -10.11 10.59
N GLY A 641 -10.59 -9.29 11.63
CA GLY A 641 -9.61 -8.20 11.63
C GLY A 641 -8.18 -8.72 11.61
N ILE A 642 -7.35 -8.19 10.72
CA ILE A 642 -5.92 -8.50 10.65
C ILE A 642 -5.07 -7.38 11.27
N PHE A 643 -4.06 -7.77 12.04
CA PHE A 643 -2.97 -6.90 12.48
C PHE A 643 -1.66 -7.39 11.87
N ALA A 644 -0.98 -6.56 11.09
CA ALA A 644 0.29 -6.91 10.47
C ALA A 644 1.44 -6.23 11.23
N PHE A 645 2.50 -6.99 11.54
CA PHE A 645 3.69 -6.50 12.23
C PHE A 645 4.93 -6.91 11.46
N ASP A 646 5.63 -5.94 10.87
CA ASP A 646 6.77 -6.16 9.96
C ASP A 646 6.47 -7.19 8.85
N ALA A 647 5.19 -7.42 8.52
CA ALA A 647 4.71 -8.34 7.50
C ALA A 647 3.74 -7.60 6.57
N PRO A 648 3.71 -7.91 5.26
CA PRO A 648 2.90 -7.18 4.30
C PRO A 648 1.41 -7.45 4.51
N PHE A 649 0.58 -6.44 4.75
CA PHE A 649 -0.85 -6.64 4.95
C PHE A 649 -1.55 -7.06 3.63
N LYS A 650 -2.14 -8.27 3.60
CA LYS A 650 -2.77 -8.86 2.40
C LYS A 650 -4.29 -8.71 2.32
N GLY A 651 -4.94 -8.24 3.38
CA GLY A 651 -6.38 -8.01 3.43
C GLY A 651 -6.97 -8.28 4.81
N SER A 652 -8.27 -8.03 4.98
CA SER A 652 -8.94 -8.25 6.27
C SER A 652 -10.43 -8.34 6.06
N MET A 653 -11.11 -9.15 6.86
CA MET A 653 -12.56 -9.17 6.94
C MET A 653 -13.09 -8.27 8.07
N GLY A 654 -12.20 -7.62 8.84
CA GLY A 654 -12.57 -6.69 9.89
C GLY A 654 -13.47 -5.57 9.36
N GLY A 655 -14.64 -5.40 9.98
CA GLY A 655 -15.66 -4.44 9.53
C GLY A 655 -16.68 -5.02 8.54
N VAL A 656 -16.47 -6.24 8.04
CA VAL A 656 -17.45 -7.01 7.26
C VAL A 656 -18.25 -7.91 8.21
N ALA A 657 -19.56 -8.01 7.99
CA ALA A 657 -20.39 -8.93 8.75
C ALA A 657 -20.10 -10.38 8.33
N LEU A 658 -19.44 -11.13 9.22
CA LEU A 658 -19.16 -12.55 9.02
C LEU A 658 -20.38 -13.42 9.38
N ALA A 659 -20.57 -14.51 8.62
CA ALA A 659 -21.59 -15.51 8.95
C ALA A 659 -21.27 -16.23 10.26
N ARG A 660 -19.97 -16.48 10.51
CA ARG A 660 -19.43 -17.01 11.76
C ARG A 660 -18.06 -16.42 12.07
N PRO A 661 -17.63 -16.44 13.34
CA PRO A 661 -16.30 -15.95 13.73
C PRO A 661 -15.18 -16.71 13.01
N VAL A 662 -14.06 -16.01 12.75
CA VAL A 662 -12.81 -16.62 12.32
C VAL A 662 -12.21 -17.44 13.48
N THR A 663 -11.68 -18.62 13.17
CA THR A 663 -11.05 -19.53 14.14
C THR A 663 -9.56 -19.71 13.93
N GLY A 664 -9.07 -19.54 12.71
CA GLY A 664 -7.65 -19.70 12.41
C GLY A 664 -7.24 -19.01 11.12
N MET A 665 -5.93 -18.90 10.96
CA MET A 665 -5.29 -18.38 9.76
C MET A 665 -4.01 -19.16 9.53
N VAL A 666 -3.67 -19.43 8.28
CA VAL A 666 -2.42 -20.08 7.92
C VAL A 666 -1.75 -19.33 6.79
N ARG A 667 -0.42 -19.44 6.74
CA ARG A 667 0.35 -19.01 5.57
C ARG A 667 -0.12 -19.82 4.37
N TYR A 668 -0.53 -19.13 3.33
CA TYR A 668 -0.98 -19.73 2.09
C TYR A 668 -0.43 -18.85 0.98
N GLY A 669 0.35 -19.43 0.07
CA GLY A 669 1.05 -18.65 -0.96
C GLY A 669 1.96 -17.56 -0.38
N ASP A 670 1.86 -16.36 -0.95
CA ASP A 670 2.54 -15.15 -0.48
C ASP A 670 1.83 -14.45 0.69
N GLY A 671 0.62 -14.89 1.04
CA GLY A 671 -0.21 -14.28 2.07
C GLY A 671 -0.75 -15.31 3.05
N TYR A 672 -2.06 -15.23 3.29
CA TYR A 672 -2.73 -16.11 4.23
C TYR A 672 -4.15 -16.43 3.83
N LEU A 673 -4.60 -17.55 4.35
CA LEU A 673 -5.97 -17.99 4.28
C LEU A 673 -6.55 -17.97 5.69
N MET A 674 -7.73 -17.37 5.85
CA MET A 674 -8.51 -17.36 7.08
C MET A 674 -9.70 -18.32 6.98
N VAL A 675 -10.03 -18.98 8.08
CA VAL A 675 -11.17 -19.90 8.15
C VAL A 675 -12.18 -19.48 9.23
N GLY A 676 -13.47 -19.52 8.89
CA GLY A 676 -14.58 -19.32 9.81
C GLY A 676 -15.03 -20.62 10.49
N GLU A 677 -15.75 -20.54 11.61
CA GLU A 677 -16.34 -21.72 12.28
C GLU A 677 -17.29 -22.52 11.38
N ASP A 678 -17.90 -21.88 10.38
CA ASP A 678 -18.72 -22.51 9.36
C ASP A 678 -17.91 -23.20 8.25
N GLY A 679 -16.58 -23.12 8.31
CA GLY A 679 -15.66 -23.56 7.28
C GLY A 679 -15.69 -22.70 6.02
N GLY A 680 -16.21 -21.46 6.12
CA GLY A 680 -16.00 -20.41 5.14
C GLY A 680 -14.51 -20.06 5.06
N ILE A 681 -14.02 -19.79 3.85
CA ILE A 681 -12.62 -19.46 3.58
C ILE A 681 -12.56 -18.06 3.00
N PHE A 682 -11.62 -17.29 3.51
CA PHE A 682 -11.23 -16.01 2.98
C PHE A 682 -9.75 -16.10 2.61
N ASP A 683 -9.48 -16.12 1.32
CA ASP A 683 -8.15 -16.35 0.75
C ASP A 683 -7.55 -15.00 0.34
N PHE A 684 -6.47 -14.60 1.00
CA PHE A 684 -5.71 -13.38 0.75
C PHE A 684 -4.31 -13.73 0.27
N SER A 685 -4.22 -14.71 -0.63
CA SER A 685 -2.98 -15.19 -1.22
C SER A 685 -3.05 -15.23 -2.74
N ASN A 686 -1.89 -15.43 -3.33
CA ASN A 686 -1.72 -15.69 -4.75
C ASN A 686 -1.97 -17.15 -5.18
N LEU A 687 -2.32 -18.07 -4.29
CA LEU A 687 -2.61 -19.46 -4.67
C LEU A 687 -4.05 -19.59 -5.17
N PRO A 688 -4.31 -20.51 -6.12
CA PRO A 688 -5.68 -20.81 -6.55
C PRO A 688 -6.56 -21.23 -5.37
N PHE A 689 -7.73 -20.61 -5.27
CA PHE A 689 -8.73 -20.99 -4.28
C PHE A 689 -9.06 -22.49 -4.37
N ALA A 690 -8.73 -23.22 -3.31
CA ALA A 690 -8.79 -24.68 -3.30
C ALA A 690 -10.15 -25.26 -2.84
N GLY A 691 -11.06 -24.42 -2.33
CA GLY A 691 -12.42 -24.81 -1.93
C GLY A 691 -12.92 -24.15 -0.64
N SER A 692 -14.09 -24.53 -0.14
CA SER A 692 -14.66 -24.02 1.12
C SER A 692 -15.86 -24.86 1.55
N LEU A 693 -16.15 -24.91 2.85
CA LEU A 693 -17.39 -25.49 3.40
C LEU A 693 -18.48 -24.46 3.62
N GLY A 694 -18.23 -23.16 3.47
CA GLY A 694 -19.19 -22.10 3.83
C GLY A 694 -20.56 -22.20 3.14
N GLY A 695 -20.63 -22.79 1.94
CA GLY A 695 -21.88 -23.06 1.25
C GLY A 695 -22.68 -24.24 1.83
N ASN A 696 -22.02 -25.17 2.53
CA ASN A 696 -22.62 -26.31 3.23
C ASN A 696 -21.87 -26.57 4.55
N PRO A 697 -22.09 -25.74 5.58
CA PRO A 697 -21.31 -25.82 6.82
C PRO A 697 -21.45 -27.17 7.53
N PRO A 698 -20.39 -27.66 8.18
CA PRO A 698 -20.44 -28.89 8.96
C PRO A 698 -21.32 -28.74 10.22
N ALA A 699 -21.77 -29.87 10.77
CA ALA A 699 -22.62 -29.89 11.96
C ALA A 699 -21.90 -29.43 13.24
N ARG A 700 -20.57 -29.50 13.25
CA ARG A 700 -19.69 -29.01 14.32
C ARG A 700 -18.76 -27.94 13.75
N PRO A 701 -18.43 -26.89 14.53
CA PRO A 701 -17.54 -25.84 14.09
C PRO A 701 -16.20 -26.37 13.57
N ILE A 702 -15.66 -25.73 12.55
CA ILE A 702 -14.23 -25.78 12.24
C ILE A 702 -13.46 -25.10 13.38
N VAL A 703 -12.38 -25.71 13.82
CA VAL A 703 -11.57 -25.26 14.98
C VAL A 703 -10.13 -24.92 14.61
N SER A 704 -9.58 -25.52 13.55
CA SER A 704 -8.22 -25.26 13.06
C SER A 704 -8.13 -25.48 11.55
N VAL A 705 -7.08 -24.93 10.94
CA VAL A 705 -6.73 -25.08 9.52
C VAL A 705 -5.22 -25.25 9.42
N ALA A 706 -4.78 -26.09 8.49
CA ALA A 706 -3.37 -26.32 8.17
C ALA A 706 -3.14 -26.28 6.66
N ALA A 707 -2.22 -25.45 6.20
CA ALA A 707 -1.80 -25.43 4.80
C ALA A 707 -0.86 -26.61 4.49
N LEU A 708 -0.83 -27.04 3.22
CA LEU A 708 0.22 -27.95 2.78
C LEU A 708 1.60 -27.28 2.90
N PRO A 709 2.58 -27.91 3.57
CA PRO A 709 3.94 -27.40 3.66
C PRO A 709 4.71 -27.57 2.37
#